data_AF-A0A024VYT9-F1
#
_entry.id   AF-A0A024VYT9-F1
#
_cell.length_a   1.000
_cell.length_b   1.000
_cell.length_c   1.000
_cell.angle_alpha   90.00
_cell.angle_beta   90.00
_cell.angle_gamma   90.00
#
_symmetry.space_group_name_H-M   'P 1'
#
loop_
_entity.id
_entity.type
_entity.pdbx_description
1 polymer ?
#
loop_
_entity_poly.entity_id
_entity_poly.type
_entity_poly.pdbx_seq_one_letter_code
_entity_poly.pdbx_strand_id
1 'polypeptide(L)'
;MSSGGSGGSTLDDSVKHMFDRIGEKVYDKVKKEAQTYKGELKGDLQEAASTIPERVSNIETCKLVQEYYNHPNGGGVKGERYPCTNLKRNTNEERFSNTLGGQCTNKKIEGNKNNCGACAPYRRLHLCDYNLESIDTTSTTHTLLAEVCMAAKYEGNSIDTPYIIHKQTNEDSASQLCTVLARSFADIGDIVRGKDLFLGYNEIDREQKKKIQDNLRKIFAKIYEGLTTTNGKKSAKEYYKDENGGNFFKLREDWWTANRETVWKALTCDVKSGNNYFRQTCDGSGKTGTLTPSQCRCDDNQVPTYFDYVPQYLRWFEEWAEDFCRKKKHKLKDVKTNCRDYEQNLYCSGNGYDCTKTIYKKGRIVIGSECTKCSVWCRLYEKWIDNQKLEFLKQRKKYETEISGGASSARRRRTRDAGGTSTTNYEGYDRKFYEKFKSTYDDVTKFLGLLNKEATCKDITDEKEKIDFKTVDNSLNKNKNDEGTFYHSQYCKPCPDCGVKRKDGEWEHKKKGNCTREKRYNITSDANRIDINVLSFGDKGEDRETKLNKFCAEKNGGGGGGGSGTGAGGGVAALGVPCTEGGVAGSNSDSLCEPWKCYKHEHVQKVNNGEDDDDDDDVDGNYVKNGGGLCILQNKNKKEKKSENDPEEFQKTFNEFFYFWIGRFLNDSMYWRGKVGGCLKNKSGQCKNVCKKKCDCFLKWIKKKKEEWKKIVEHFNTQNISGTVGNGNDVGLMVWRHDVVLKFVLDIDELFNNIKSGYGNVKETEGINKILDEEKQKRKAAGAAGGGAAALGGICTED
;
A
#
# COMPACT_ATOMS: atom_id res chain seq x y z
N MET A 1 29.19 47.08 -30.16
CA MET A 1 28.95 46.82 -28.72
C MET A 1 27.45 46.84 -28.47
N SER A 2 26.85 45.69 -28.17
CA SER A 2 26.02 45.48 -26.98
C SER A 2 25.48 44.05 -27.04
N SER A 3 26.14 43.19 -26.28
CA SER A 3 25.74 41.82 -25.97
C SER A 3 24.56 41.85 -25.00
N GLY A 4 23.36 41.55 -25.47
CA GLY A 4 22.19 41.31 -24.64
C GLY A 4 22.00 39.80 -24.43
N GLY A 5 22.63 39.25 -23.39
CA GLY A 5 22.39 37.87 -22.97
C GLY A 5 20.95 37.71 -22.48
N SER A 6 20.19 36.83 -23.13
CA SER A 6 18.88 36.39 -22.64
C SER A 6 19.07 35.42 -21.48
N GLY A 7 19.31 35.95 -20.29
CA GLY A 7 19.11 35.25 -19.02
C GLY A 7 17.62 35.02 -18.80
N GLY A 8 17.09 33.91 -19.31
CA GLY A 8 15.72 33.47 -19.03
C GLY A 8 15.68 32.70 -17.72
N SER A 9 15.18 33.31 -16.66
CA SER A 9 14.75 32.57 -15.46
C SER A 9 13.53 31.72 -15.86
N THR A 10 13.68 30.39 -15.91
CA THR A 10 12.55 29.48 -16.10
C THR A 10 12.47 28.54 -14.91
N LEU A 11 11.81 28.98 -13.84
CA LEU A 11 11.40 28.08 -12.77
C LEU A 11 10.45 27.04 -13.39
N ASP A 12 10.82 25.76 -13.35
CA ASP A 12 9.96 24.69 -13.84
C ASP A 12 8.67 24.60 -13.00
N ASP A 13 7.54 24.38 -13.67
CA ASP A 13 6.22 24.28 -13.04
C ASP A 13 6.08 23.00 -12.22
N SER A 14 6.72 21.91 -12.64
CA SER A 14 6.74 20.62 -11.95
C SER A 14 7.97 19.78 -12.34
N VAL A 15 8.16 18.61 -11.70
CA VAL A 15 9.30 17.72 -12.04
C VAL A 15 9.14 17.17 -13.45
N LYS A 16 7.93 16.84 -13.89
CA LYS A 16 7.69 16.37 -15.26
C LYS A 16 8.08 17.40 -16.31
N HIS A 17 7.75 18.67 -16.12
CA HIS A 17 8.15 19.76 -17.03
C HIS A 17 9.67 19.87 -17.12
N MET A 18 10.32 19.85 -15.96
CA MET A 18 11.78 19.91 -15.86
C MET A 18 12.46 18.72 -16.55
N PHE A 19 11.97 17.50 -16.30
CA PHE A 19 12.47 16.28 -16.93
C PHE A 19 12.31 16.31 -18.44
N ASP A 20 11.14 16.70 -18.94
CA ASP A 20 10.87 16.74 -20.37
C ASP A 20 11.77 17.79 -21.08
N ARG A 21 11.92 18.98 -20.48
CA ARG A 21 12.81 20.05 -21.00
C ARG A 21 14.28 19.64 -21.03
N ILE A 22 14.79 18.98 -19.99
CA ILE A 22 16.18 18.51 -19.98
C ILE A 22 16.33 17.32 -20.94
N GLY A 23 15.35 16.41 -20.96
CA GLY A 23 15.27 15.26 -21.85
C GLY A 23 15.34 15.67 -23.32
N GLU A 24 14.61 16.71 -23.72
CA GLU A 24 14.66 17.29 -25.07
C GLU A 24 16.08 17.73 -25.45
N LYS A 25 16.74 18.51 -24.57
CA LYS A 25 18.13 18.95 -24.78
C LYS A 25 19.12 17.78 -24.88
N VAL A 26 18.83 16.66 -24.21
CA VAL A 26 19.63 15.43 -24.31
C VAL A 26 19.33 14.69 -25.62
N TYR A 27 18.05 14.57 -25.96
CA TYR A 27 17.59 13.96 -27.21
C TYR A 27 18.20 14.66 -28.42
N ASP A 28 18.14 15.99 -28.50
CA ASP A 28 18.70 16.75 -29.63
C ASP A 28 20.19 16.47 -29.83
N LYS A 29 20.94 16.35 -28.73
CA LYS A 29 22.36 16.02 -28.76
C LYS A 29 22.58 14.58 -29.23
N VAL A 30 21.86 13.60 -28.68
CA VAL A 30 21.97 12.19 -29.07
C VAL A 30 21.54 11.97 -30.52
N LYS A 31 20.42 12.56 -30.94
CA LYS A 31 19.91 12.54 -32.32
C LYS A 31 20.94 13.09 -33.30
N LYS A 32 21.57 14.21 -32.98
CA LYS A 32 22.62 14.81 -33.83
C LYS A 32 23.86 13.92 -33.95
N GLU A 33 24.28 13.28 -32.86
CA GLU A 33 25.44 12.36 -32.87
C GLU A 33 25.14 11.07 -33.66
N ALA A 34 23.93 10.53 -33.57
CA ALA A 34 23.50 9.31 -34.26
C ALA A 34 23.14 9.52 -35.75
N GLN A 35 22.95 10.77 -36.18
CA GLN A 35 22.36 11.11 -37.48
C GLN A 35 23.09 10.47 -38.67
N THR A 36 24.43 10.39 -38.61
CA THR A 36 25.27 9.83 -39.68
C THR A 36 24.92 8.38 -40.03
N TYR A 37 24.51 7.57 -39.04
CA TYR A 37 24.27 6.14 -39.19
C TYR A 37 22.79 5.76 -39.02
N LYS A 38 21.90 6.75 -38.90
CA LYS A 38 20.46 6.54 -38.68
C LYS A 38 19.84 5.60 -39.72
N GLY A 39 20.24 5.74 -40.98
CA GLY A 39 19.72 4.91 -42.09
C GLY A 39 20.00 3.41 -41.92
N GLU A 40 21.17 3.06 -41.38
CA GLU A 40 21.56 1.65 -41.16
C GLU A 40 20.83 1.00 -39.97
N LEU A 41 20.28 1.81 -39.07
CA LEU A 41 19.59 1.34 -37.86
C LEU A 41 18.06 1.44 -37.95
N LYS A 42 17.54 2.24 -38.87
CA LYS A 42 16.10 2.44 -39.03
C LYS A 42 15.47 1.15 -39.54
N GLY A 43 14.57 0.57 -38.75
CA GLY A 43 13.78 -0.57 -39.19
C GLY A 43 12.64 -0.13 -40.11
N ASP A 44 12.24 -1.05 -40.97
CA ASP A 44 11.08 -0.93 -41.86
C ASP A 44 10.08 -2.03 -41.53
N LEU A 45 8.87 -1.61 -41.12
CA LEU A 45 7.79 -2.54 -40.78
C LEU A 45 7.23 -3.26 -42.02
N GLN A 46 7.30 -2.65 -43.20
CA GLN A 46 6.87 -3.31 -44.44
C GLN A 46 7.81 -4.45 -44.78
N GLU A 47 9.12 -4.27 -44.62
CA GLU A 47 10.09 -5.33 -44.83
C GLU A 47 9.89 -6.47 -43.83
N ALA A 48 9.67 -6.15 -42.55
CA ALA A 48 9.32 -7.16 -41.54
C ALA A 48 8.03 -7.93 -41.91
N ALA A 49 7.00 -7.22 -42.38
CA ALA A 49 5.73 -7.80 -42.80
C ALA A 49 5.81 -8.53 -44.16
N SER A 50 6.75 -8.18 -45.04
CA SER A 50 6.90 -8.82 -46.37
C SER A 50 7.43 -10.26 -46.29
N THR A 51 7.90 -10.69 -45.11
CA THR A 51 8.17 -12.10 -44.82
C THR A 51 6.90 -12.96 -44.68
N ILE A 52 5.72 -12.35 -44.84
CA ILE A 52 4.39 -12.98 -44.86
C ILE A 52 3.99 -13.33 -46.31
N PRO A 53 3.57 -14.57 -46.62
CA PRO A 53 3.24 -15.00 -47.99
C PRO A 53 2.06 -14.26 -48.65
N GLU A 54 1.17 -13.66 -47.86
CA GLU A 54 0.04 -12.86 -48.36
C GLU A 54 0.41 -11.37 -48.38
N ARG A 55 0.20 -10.72 -49.52
CA ARG A 55 0.58 -9.31 -49.74
C ARG A 55 -0.03 -8.41 -48.66
N VAL A 56 0.84 -7.69 -47.97
CA VAL A 56 0.51 -6.57 -47.08
C VAL A 56 -0.43 -5.59 -47.80
N SER A 57 -1.62 -5.37 -47.24
CA SER A 57 -2.68 -4.58 -47.89
C SER A 57 -2.67 -3.09 -47.48
N ASN A 58 -1.86 -2.71 -46.49
CA ASN A 58 -1.89 -1.38 -45.89
C ASN A 58 -0.50 -0.90 -45.41
N ILE A 59 -0.21 0.39 -45.55
CA ILE A 59 1.06 1.03 -45.12
C ILE A 59 0.99 1.65 -43.71
N GLU A 60 -0.17 1.59 -43.06
CA GLU A 60 -0.40 2.18 -41.75
C GLU A 60 0.24 1.34 -40.64
N THR A 61 1.14 1.94 -39.86
CA THR A 61 1.88 1.32 -38.74
C THR A 61 1.02 0.43 -37.84
N CYS A 62 -0.16 0.91 -37.43
CA CYS A 62 -1.04 0.15 -36.53
C CYS A 62 -1.58 -1.13 -37.17
N LYS A 63 -1.86 -1.11 -38.47
CA LYS A 63 -2.32 -2.28 -39.23
C LYS A 63 -1.17 -3.22 -39.53
N LEU A 64 -0.01 -2.70 -39.91
CA LEU A 64 1.21 -3.51 -40.13
C LEU A 64 1.60 -4.32 -38.89
N VAL A 65 1.56 -3.69 -37.71
CA VAL A 65 1.83 -4.40 -36.44
C VAL A 65 0.78 -5.47 -36.16
N GLN A 66 -0.48 -5.21 -36.49
CA GLN A 66 -1.56 -6.19 -36.33
C GLN A 66 -1.42 -7.38 -37.31
N GLU A 67 -1.09 -7.10 -38.57
CA GLU A 67 -0.85 -8.11 -39.60
C GLU A 67 0.36 -8.99 -39.24
N TYR A 68 1.46 -8.38 -38.76
CA TYR A 68 2.64 -9.10 -38.26
C TYR A 68 2.28 -10.09 -37.14
N TYR A 69 1.41 -9.69 -36.21
CA TYR A 69 0.94 -10.55 -35.12
C TYR A 69 0.09 -11.73 -35.61
N ASN A 70 -0.85 -11.48 -36.52
CA ASN A 70 -1.78 -12.50 -37.00
C ASN A 70 -1.07 -13.63 -37.77
N HIS A 71 0.19 -13.43 -38.16
CA HIS A 71 1.03 -14.43 -38.83
C HIS A 71 1.61 -15.48 -37.85
N PRO A 72 1.93 -16.72 -38.29
CA PRO A 72 2.56 -17.74 -37.43
C PRO A 72 3.85 -17.27 -36.75
N ASN A 73 4.66 -16.43 -37.40
CA ASN A 73 5.88 -15.86 -36.82
C ASN A 73 5.61 -14.86 -35.67
N GLY A 74 4.45 -14.19 -35.65
CA GLY A 74 4.01 -13.30 -34.58
C GLY A 74 3.35 -14.00 -33.39
N GLY A 75 3.29 -15.34 -33.40
CA GLY A 75 2.69 -16.17 -32.35
C GLY A 75 1.42 -16.91 -32.75
N GLY A 76 0.89 -16.66 -33.97
CA GLY A 76 -0.25 -17.38 -34.54
C GLY A 76 -1.54 -17.35 -33.72
N VAL A 77 -2.59 -17.98 -34.26
CA VAL A 77 -3.96 -18.06 -33.73
C VAL A 77 -4.05 -18.67 -32.31
N LYS A 78 -2.96 -19.26 -31.78
CA LYS A 78 -2.91 -19.89 -30.46
C LYS A 78 -2.56 -18.94 -29.30
N GLY A 79 -2.13 -17.70 -29.57
CA GLY A 79 -1.91 -16.69 -28.53
C GLY A 79 -0.69 -16.92 -27.60
N GLU A 80 0.19 -17.86 -27.93
CA GLU A 80 1.30 -18.30 -27.06
C GLU A 80 2.36 -17.21 -26.81
N ARG A 81 2.46 -16.19 -27.67
CA ARG A 81 3.40 -15.05 -27.55
C ARG A 81 2.73 -13.72 -27.17
N TYR A 82 1.52 -13.75 -26.63
CA TYR A 82 0.76 -12.54 -26.32
C TYR A 82 1.55 -11.61 -25.34
N PRO A 83 1.82 -10.33 -25.67
CA PRO A 83 2.75 -9.49 -24.90
C PRO A 83 2.36 -9.25 -23.44
N CYS A 84 1.06 -9.22 -23.13
CA CYS A 84 0.56 -8.98 -21.78
C CYS A 84 0.26 -10.28 -21.00
N THR A 85 0.83 -11.42 -21.41
CA THR A 85 0.63 -12.72 -20.72
C THR A 85 1.06 -12.62 -19.26
N ASN A 86 0.12 -12.87 -18.33
CA ASN A 86 0.39 -12.73 -16.90
C ASN A 86 1.07 -13.99 -16.31
N LEU A 87 2.38 -13.89 -16.08
CA LEU A 87 3.18 -14.93 -15.42
C LEU A 87 2.87 -15.15 -13.93
N LYS A 88 1.99 -14.33 -13.32
CA LYS A 88 1.54 -14.47 -11.92
C LYS A 88 0.37 -15.44 -11.73
N ARG A 89 -0.19 -16.03 -12.81
CA ARG A 89 -1.42 -16.87 -12.77
C ARG A 89 -2.62 -16.18 -12.10
N ASN A 90 -2.63 -14.85 -12.04
CA ASN A 90 -3.75 -14.06 -11.52
C ASN A 90 -4.39 -13.32 -12.70
N THR A 91 -5.53 -13.81 -13.17
CA THR A 91 -6.23 -13.26 -14.35
C THR A 91 -6.90 -11.92 -14.08
N ASN A 92 -7.00 -11.47 -12.82
CA ASN A 92 -7.79 -10.30 -12.39
C ASN A 92 -6.92 -9.17 -11.83
N GLU A 93 -5.65 -9.05 -12.23
CA GLU A 93 -4.76 -8.02 -11.69
C GLU A 93 -4.94 -6.69 -12.43
N GLU A 94 -5.46 -5.69 -11.72
CA GLU A 94 -5.76 -4.35 -12.25
C GLU A 94 -4.48 -3.62 -12.71
N ARG A 95 -4.55 -2.85 -13.79
CA ARG A 95 -3.41 -2.05 -14.30
C ARG A 95 -3.11 -0.82 -13.45
N PHE A 96 -4.16 -0.26 -12.86
CA PHE A 96 -4.10 0.87 -11.94
C PHE A 96 -4.69 0.43 -10.61
N SER A 97 -3.88 0.39 -9.56
CA SER A 97 -4.34 -0.04 -8.24
C SER A 97 -4.27 1.09 -7.22
N ASN A 98 -5.32 1.19 -6.41
CA ASN A 98 -5.40 2.07 -5.24
C ASN A 98 -4.91 1.38 -3.95
N THR A 99 -4.73 0.06 -3.99
CA THR A 99 -4.36 -0.76 -2.83
C THR A 99 -2.96 -1.36 -2.96
N LEU A 100 -2.52 -1.66 -4.18
CA LEU A 100 -1.20 -2.19 -4.49
C LEU A 100 -0.22 -1.09 -4.91
N GLY A 101 1.05 -1.32 -4.61
CA GLY A 101 2.14 -0.37 -4.84
C GLY A 101 3.32 -0.96 -5.60
N GLY A 102 4.31 -0.11 -5.84
CA GLY A 102 5.56 -0.48 -6.50
C GLY A 102 6.42 -1.47 -5.71
N GLN A 103 7.65 -1.68 -6.16
CA GLN A 103 8.63 -2.52 -5.48
C GLN A 103 9.95 -1.77 -5.32
N CYS A 104 10.58 -1.85 -4.15
CA CYS A 104 11.84 -1.14 -3.89
C CYS A 104 12.97 -2.05 -3.40
N THR A 105 12.79 -3.37 -3.45
CA THR A 105 13.73 -4.34 -2.86
C THR A 105 14.92 -4.62 -3.78
N ASN A 106 16.10 -4.86 -3.20
CA ASN A 106 17.31 -5.28 -3.93
C ASN A 106 17.15 -6.60 -4.71
N LYS A 107 16.23 -7.49 -4.31
CA LYS A 107 15.94 -8.72 -5.05
C LYS A 107 15.14 -8.51 -6.34
N LYS A 108 14.51 -7.33 -6.50
CA LYS A 108 13.61 -7.01 -7.61
C LYS A 108 14.11 -5.85 -8.46
N ILE A 109 15.09 -5.09 -7.96
CA ILE A 109 15.63 -3.92 -8.65
C ILE A 109 17.15 -3.97 -8.62
N GLU A 110 17.73 -3.82 -9.79
CA GLU A 110 19.16 -3.82 -10.00
C GLU A 110 19.83 -2.65 -9.29
N GLY A 111 20.89 -2.96 -8.55
CA GLY A 111 21.71 -1.97 -7.87
C GLY A 111 21.03 -1.27 -6.68
N ASN A 112 19.85 -1.75 -6.25
CA ASN A 112 19.27 -1.38 -4.96
C ASN A 112 20.05 -2.03 -3.81
N LYS A 113 20.15 -1.30 -2.71
CA LYS A 113 20.65 -1.76 -1.40
C LYS A 113 19.52 -1.63 -0.37
N ASN A 114 19.67 -2.25 0.80
CA ASN A 114 18.59 -2.31 1.81
C ASN A 114 17.92 -0.95 2.11
N ASN A 115 18.73 0.12 2.25
CA ASN A 115 18.25 1.46 2.63
C ASN A 115 18.48 2.52 1.54
N CYS A 116 18.80 2.13 0.30
CA CYS A 116 19.12 3.06 -0.78
C CYS A 116 18.77 2.41 -2.12
N GLY A 117 17.87 3.02 -2.90
CA GLY A 117 17.47 2.43 -4.17
C GLY A 117 16.33 3.15 -4.87
N ALA A 118 16.01 2.67 -6.07
CA ALA A 118 14.84 3.06 -6.85
C ALA A 118 13.60 2.24 -6.45
N CYS A 119 12.41 2.73 -6.81
CA CYS A 119 11.16 2.02 -6.61
C CYS A 119 10.45 1.84 -7.95
N ALA A 120 10.36 0.61 -8.46
CA ALA A 120 9.67 0.32 -9.71
C ALA A 120 8.16 0.55 -9.48
N PRO A 121 7.52 1.45 -10.24
CA PRO A 121 6.11 1.77 -10.09
C PRO A 121 5.25 0.58 -10.49
N TYR A 122 4.02 0.53 -9.96
CA TYR A 122 3.13 -0.62 -10.17
C TYR A 122 2.89 -0.90 -11.66
N ARG A 123 2.70 0.14 -12.49
CA ARG A 123 2.60 0.04 -13.95
C ARG A 123 3.78 -0.71 -14.58
N ARG A 124 5.04 -0.37 -14.21
CA ARG A 124 6.24 -1.05 -14.74
C ARG A 124 6.26 -2.54 -14.41
N LEU A 125 5.77 -2.94 -13.24
CA LEU A 125 5.71 -4.36 -12.84
C LEU A 125 4.83 -5.21 -13.78
N HIS A 126 3.95 -4.56 -14.53
CA HIS A 126 2.96 -5.19 -15.39
C HIS A 126 3.19 -4.92 -16.88
N LEU A 127 4.25 -4.20 -17.25
CA LEU A 127 4.55 -3.83 -18.64
C LEU A 127 4.45 -5.04 -19.60
N CYS A 128 3.78 -4.87 -20.73
CA CYS A 128 3.62 -5.92 -21.74
C CYS A 128 4.90 -6.11 -22.57
N ASP A 129 5.73 -7.09 -22.21
CA ASP A 129 7.00 -7.40 -22.88
C ASP A 129 7.20 -8.91 -23.14
N TYR A 130 6.17 -9.73 -22.93
CA TYR A 130 6.29 -11.19 -22.95
C TYR A 130 6.76 -11.75 -24.30
N ASN A 131 6.33 -11.14 -25.41
CA ASN A 131 6.71 -11.57 -26.76
C ASN A 131 8.23 -11.53 -27.00
N LEU A 132 8.96 -10.65 -26.30
CA LEU A 132 10.42 -10.50 -26.42
C LEU A 132 11.19 -11.65 -25.76
N GLU A 133 10.54 -12.49 -24.95
CA GLU A 133 11.19 -13.65 -24.32
C GLU A 133 11.49 -14.75 -25.35
N SER A 134 10.67 -14.89 -26.37
CA SER A 134 10.77 -15.94 -27.40
C SER A 134 11.06 -15.37 -28.79
N ILE A 135 11.54 -14.14 -28.87
CA ILE A 135 11.98 -13.51 -30.12
C ILE A 135 13.12 -14.31 -30.75
N ASP A 136 13.10 -14.45 -32.08
CA ASP A 136 14.19 -15.08 -32.82
C ASP A 136 15.47 -14.25 -32.67
N THR A 137 16.51 -14.85 -32.11
CA THR A 137 17.79 -14.18 -31.86
C THR A 137 18.61 -13.89 -33.12
N THR A 138 18.19 -14.40 -34.28
CA THR A 138 18.75 -14.09 -35.60
C THR A 138 18.04 -12.93 -36.32
N SER A 139 17.08 -12.28 -35.63
CA SER A 139 16.30 -11.15 -36.14
C SER A 139 17.14 -9.99 -36.67
N THR A 140 16.65 -9.37 -37.74
CA THR A 140 17.19 -8.12 -38.31
C THR A 140 16.66 -6.90 -37.55
N THR A 141 17.14 -5.70 -37.92
CA THR A 141 16.59 -4.44 -37.40
C THR A 141 15.08 -4.29 -37.67
N HIS A 142 14.60 -4.79 -38.80
CA HIS A 142 13.20 -4.76 -39.23
C HIS A 142 12.33 -5.64 -38.33
N THR A 143 12.75 -6.90 -38.11
CA THR A 143 12.04 -7.84 -37.24
C THR A 143 12.04 -7.37 -35.79
N LEU A 144 13.18 -6.86 -35.30
CA LEU A 144 13.25 -6.27 -33.95
C LEU A 144 12.28 -5.09 -33.80
N LEU A 145 12.17 -4.23 -34.80
CA LEU A 145 11.22 -3.12 -34.78
C LEU A 145 9.77 -3.61 -34.67
N ALA A 146 9.40 -4.63 -35.45
CA ALA A 146 8.05 -5.20 -35.43
C ALA A 146 7.70 -5.77 -34.04
N GLU A 147 8.61 -6.53 -33.43
CA GLU A 147 8.44 -7.12 -32.10
C GLU A 147 8.33 -6.07 -30.98
N VAL A 148 9.13 -5.01 -31.05
CA VAL A 148 9.04 -3.88 -30.10
C VAL A 148 7.74 -3.10 -30.31
N CYS A 149 7.30 -2.90 -31.55
CA CYS A 149 6.03 -2.24 -31.85
C CYS A 149 4.82 -3.08 -31.41
N MET A 150 4.91 -4.41 -31.50
CA MET A 150 3.89 -5.33 -30.97
C MET A 150 3.76 -5.18 -29.46
N ALA A 151 4.87 -5.24 -28.72
CA ALA A 151 4.89 -4.99 -27.28
C ALA A 151 4.27 -3.62 -26.93
N ALA A 152 4.67 -2.57 -27.66
CA ALA A 152 4.16 -1.21 -27.47
C ALA A 152 2.64 -1.10 -27.73
N LYS A 153 2.13 -1.66 -28.84
CA LYS A 153 0.68 -1.61 -29.15
C LYS A 153 -0.15 -2.24 -28.04
N TYR A 154 0.24 -3.42 -27.57
CA TYR A 154 -0.49 -4.13 -26.52
C TYR A 154 -0.34 -3.47 -25.15
N GLU A 155 0.83 -2.92 -24.83
CA GLU A 155 1.02 -2.09 -23.64
C GLU A 155 0.07 -0.88 -23.66
N GLY A 156 -0.03 -0.18 -24.78
CA GLY A 156 -0.92 0.97 -24.97
C GLY A 156 -2.39 0.61 -24.77
N ASN A 157 -2.85 -0.46 -25.42
CA ASN A 157 -4.22 -0.96 -25.29
C ASN A 157 -4.53 -1.40 -23.84
N SER A 158 -3.59 -2.09 -23.19
CA SER A 158 -3.71 -2.51 -21.80
C SER A 158 -3.79 -1.34 -20.81
N ILE A 159 -3.31 -0.15 -21.20
CA ILE A 159 -3.42 1.08 -20.42
C ILE A 159 -4.73 1.79 -20.73
N ASP A 160 -5.02 2.05 -22.00
CA ASP A 160 -6.13 2.89 -22.47
C ASP A 160 -7.49 2.39 -21.95
N THR A 161 -7.73 1.08 -22.07
CA THR A 161 -9.01 0.45 -21.69
C THR A 161 -9.35 0.65 -20.20
N PRO A 162 -8.51 0.22 -19.24
CA PRO A 162 -8.79 0.44 -17.82
C PRO A 162 -8.58 1.90 -17.36
N TYR A 163 -7.87 2.73 -18.14
CA TYR A 163 -7.61 4.12 -17.76
C TYR A 163 -8.89 4.95 -17.67
N ILE A 164 -9.91 4.65 -18.47
CA ILE A 164 -11.21 5.36 -18.41
C ILE A 164 -11.82 5.25 -17.00
N ILE A 165 -11.86 4.03 -16.45
CA ILE A 165 -12.37 3.76 -15.10
C ILE A 165 -11.46 4.40 -14.06
N HIS A 166 -10.13 4.30 -14.25
CA HIS A 166 -9.16 4.94 -13.37
C HIS A 166 -9.38 6.46 -13.29
N LYS A 167 -9.58 7.13 -14.42
CA LYS A 167 -9.81 8.57 -14.48
C LYS A 167 -11.10 8.97 -13.76
N GLN A 168 -12.20 8.25 -13.99
CA GLN A 168 -13.49 8.51 -13.33
C GLN A 168 -13.44 8.28 -11.81
N THR A 169 -12.74 7.24 -11.36
CA THR A 169 -12.62 6.94 -9.92
C THR A 169 -11.60 7.81 -9.19
N ASN A 170 -10.77 8.55 -9.92
CA ASN A 170 -9.71 9.43 -9.40
C ASN A 170 -9.84 10.83 -10.04
N GLU A 171 -11.08 11.33 -10.16
CA GLU A 171 -11.35 12.68 -10.66
C GLU A 171 -10.47 13.71 -9.92
N ASP A 172 -9.94 14.66 -10.70
CA ASP A 172 -8.97 15.70 -10.29
C ASP A 172 -7.56 15.22 -9.92
N SER A 173 -7.29 13.91 -9.86
CA SER A 173 -5.98 13.40 -9.41
C SER A 173 -5.32 12.35 -10.32
N ALA A 174 -6.01 11.89 -11.36
CA ALA A 174 -5.43 11.01 -12.36
C ALA A 174 -4.45 11.78 -13.27
N SER A 175 -3.23 11.26 -13.44
CA SER A 175 -2.28 11.76 -14.46
C SER A 175 -2.91 11.65 -15.85
N GLN A 176 -2.59 12.55 -16.79
CA GLN A 176 -3.11 12.46 -18.16
C GLN A 176 -2.68 11.15 -18.84
N LEU A 177 -3.55 10.58 -19.69
CA LEU A 177 -3.29 9.32 -20.40
C LEU A 177 -1.94 9.35 -21.13
N CYS A 178 -1.66 10.43 -21.88
CA CYS A 178 -0.41 10.58 -22.61
C CYS A 178 0.83 10.57 -21.71
N THR A 179 0.72 11.06 -20.47
CA THR A 179 1.78 11.01 -19.46
C THR A 179 2.04 9.58 -19.00
N VAL A 180 0.99 8.78 -18.80
CA VAL A 180 1.10 7.36 -18.45
C VAL A 180 1.74 6.56 -19.60
N LEU A 181 1.31 6.83 -20.83
CA LEU A 181 1.91 6.23 -22.03
C LEU A 181 3.38 6.65 -22.22
N ALA A 182 3.73 7.92 -21.96
CA ALA A 182 5.12 8.39 -21.99
C ALA A 182 6.03 7.65 -21.00
N ARG A 183 5.52 7.31 -19.82
CA ARG A 183 6.25 6.50 -18.82
C ARG A 183 6.48 5.06 -19.32
N SER A 184 5.46 4.41 -19.89
CA SER A 184 5.61 3.08 -20.50
C SER A 184 6.54 3.08 -21.72
N PHE A 185 6.45 4.10 -22.57
CA PHE A 185 7.36 4.28 -23.70
C PHE A 185 8.82 4.37 -23.25
N ALA A 186 9.10 5.17 -22.22
CA ALA A 186 10.45 5.32 -21.68
C ALA A 186 10.98 4.01 -21.06
N ASP A 187 10.12 3.24 -20.38
CA ASP A 187 10.50 1.93 -19.84
C ASP A 187 10.73 0.87 -20.93
N ILE A 188 9.90 0.83 -21.98
CA ILE A 188 10.17 -0.01 -23.17
C ILE A 188 11.52 0.38 -23.77
N GLY A 189 11.80 1.67 -23.89
CA GLY A 189 13.09 2.17 -24.37
C GLY A 189 14.26 1.69 -23.51
N ASP A 190 14.12 1.67 -22.19
CA ASP A 190 15.17 1.17 -21.30
C ASP A 190 15.34 -0.35 -21.36
N ILE A 191 14.27 -1.12 -21.58
CA ILE A 191 14.38 -2.56 -21.86
C ILE A 191 15.19 -2.77 -23.14
N VAL A 192 14.82 -2.07 -24.22
CA VAL A 192 15.49 -2.15 -25.54
C VAL A 192 16.94 -1.67 -25.47
N ARG A 193 17.28 -0.72 -24.60
CA ARG A 193 18.64 -0.19 -24.43
C ARG A 193 19.50 -0.97 -23.42
N GLY A 194 18.90 -1.91 -22.69
CA GLY A 194 19.59 -2.68 -21.65
C GLY A 194 19.89 -1.85 -20.39
N LYS A 195 19.01 -0.91 -20.07
CA LYS A 195 19.12 0.02 -18.93
C LYS A 195 18.02 -0.15 -17.89
N ASP A 196 17.03 -0.98 -18.19
CA ASP A 196 15.93 -1.22 -17.27
C ASP A 196 16.44 -1.88 -15.98
N LEU A 197 16.06 -1.29 -14.85
CA LEU A 197 16.49 -1.67 -13.51
C LEU A 197 15.62 -2.79 -12.92
N PHE A 198 14.49 -3.16 -13.54
CA PHE A 198 13.55 -4.11 -12.95
C PHE A 198 13.96 -5.55 -13.25
N LEU A 199 14.34 -6.28 -12.21
CA LEU A 199 14.81 -7.65 -12.35
C LEU A 199 13.67 -8.65 -12.53
N GLY A 200 12.48 -8.35 -12.03
CA GLY A 200 11.34 -9.27 -11.98
C GLY A 200 10.75 -9.42 -10.57
N TYR A 201 9.46 -9.70 -10.49
CA TYR A 201 8.69 -9.73 -9.24
C TYR A 201 8.86 -11.04 -8.46
N ASN A 202 8.92 -12.16 -9.15
CA ASN A 202 9.11 -13.50 -8.59
C ASN A 202 10.22 -14.23 -9.36
N GLU A 203 10.49 -15.50 -9.05
CA GLU A 203 11.58 -16.26 -9.68
C GLU A 203 11.37 -16.47 -11.18
N ILE A 204 10.15 -16.87 -11.57
CA ILE A 204 9.77 -17.10 -12.98
C ILE A 204 9.91 -15.80 -13.79
N ASP A 205 9.37 -14.69 -13.28
CA ASP A 205 9.46 -13.38 -13.92
C ASP A 205 10.92 -12.90 -14.01
N ARG A 206 11.77 -13.20 -13.01
CA ARG A 206 13.20 -12.86 -13.08
C ARG A 206 13.94 -13.61 -14.18
N GLU A 207 13.67 -14.90 -14.33
CA GLU A 207 14.24 -15.71 -15.41
C GLU A 207 13.79 -15.19 -16.77
N GLN A 208 12.51 -14.82 -16.88
CA GLN A 208 11.93 -14.22 -18.07
C GLN A 208 12.61 -12.90 -18.46
N LYS A 209 12.75 -11.93 -17.53
CA LYS A 209 13.41 -10.64 -17.82
C LYS A 209 14.87 -10.81 -18.19
N LYS A 210 15.57 -11.75 -17.54
CA LYS A 210 16.94 -12.12 -17.92
C LYS A 210 17.01 -12.63 -19.35
N LYS A 211 16.12 -13.55 -19.73
CA LYS A 211 16.05 -14.12 -21.08
C LYS A 211 15.76 -13.07 -22.15
N ILE A 212 14.86 -12.12 -21.86
CA ILE A 212 14.63 -10.95 -22.74
C ILE A 212 15.93 -10.17 -22.99
N GLN A 213 16.69 -9.84 -21.93
CA GLN A 213 17.95 -9.12 -22.08
C GLN A 213 19.03 -9.96 -22.81
N ASP A 214 19.09 -11.26 -22.58
CA ASP A 214 19.99 -12.17 -23.31
C ASP A 214 19.67 -12.21 -24.80
N ASN A 215 18.39 -12.29 -25.16
CA ASN A 215 17.95 -12.30 -26.55
C ASN A 215 18.25 -10.97 -27.25
N LEU A 216 17.95 -9.84 -26.60
CA LEU A 216 18.25 -8.52 -27.15
C LEU A 216 19.75 -8.37 -27.39
N ARG A 217 20.61 -8.81 -26.47
CA ARG A 217 22.07 -8.81 -26.69
C ARG A 217 22.49 -9.58 -27.94
N LYS A 218 21.94 -10.78 -28.14
CA LYS A 218 22.21 -11.61 -29.33
C LYS A 218 21.74 -10.95 -30.62
N ILE A 219 20.53 -10.37 -30.62
CA ILE A 219 19.99 -9.66 -31.78
C ILE A 219 20.86 -8.45 -32.13
N PHE A 220 21.27 -7.66 -31.15
CA PHE A 220 22.14 -6.51 -31.40
C PHE A 220 23.55 -6.92 -31.87
N ALA A 221 24.05 -8.08 -31.46
CA ALA A 221 25.26 -8.65 -32.05
C ALA A 221 25.07 -8.96 -33.54
N LYS A 222 23.91 -9.51 -33.93
CA LYS A 222 23.56 -9.76 -35.34
C LYS A 222 23.36 -8.50 -36.16
N ILE A 223 22.68 -7.50 -35.61
CA ILE A 223 22.56 -6.18 -36.23
C ILE A 223 23.96 -5.58 -36.45
N TYR A 224 24.84 -5.65 -35.45
CA TYR A 224 26.23 -5.20 -35.56
C TYR A 224 27.03 -5.95 -36.65
N GLU A 225 26.87 -7.27 -36.74
CA GLU A 225 27.52 -8.09 -37.77
C GLU A 225 27.13 -7.63 -39.18
N GLY A 226 25.86 -7.29 -39.39
CA GLY A 226 25.28 -6.83 -40.65
C GLY A 226 25.59 -5.38 -41.04
N LEU A 227 26.21 -4.58 -40.16
CA LEU A 227 26.63 -3.21 -40.50
C LEU A 227 27.73 -3.24 -41.57
N THR A 228 27.62 -2.36 -42.58
CA THR A 228 28.55 -2.34 -43.73
C THR A 228 29.74 -1.40 -43.50
N THR A 229 30.84 -1.65 -44.22
CA THR A 229 31.98 -0.73 -44.31
C THR A 229 31.87 0.11 -45.58
N THR A 230 31.51 1.38 -45.47
CA THR A 230 31.33 2.25 -46.64
C THR A 230 32.59 3.03 -47.01
N ASN A 231 32.90 3.09 -48.30
CA ASN A 231 33.97 3.82 -48.99
C ASN A 231 34.30 5.21 -48.38
N GLY A 232 35.33 5.30 -47.53
CA GLY A 232 35.96 6.56 -47.10
C GLY A 232 35.33 7.32 -45.92
N LYS A 233 34.24 6.84 -45.32
CA LYS A 233 33.72 7.32 -44.01
C LYS A 233 34.09 6.31 -42.91
N LYS A 234 34.21 6.74 -41.64
CA LYS A 234 34.30 5.78 -40.52
C LYS A 234 33.13 4.80 -40.65
N SER A 235 33.43 3.52 -40.85
CA SER A 235 32.40 2.49 -41.03
C SER A 235 31.49 2.48 -39.79
N ALA A 236 30.17 2.30 -39.96
CA ALA A 236 29.25 2.20 -38.83
C ALA A 236 29.70 1.09 -37.86
N LYS A 237 30.23 0.01 -38.42
CA LYS A 237 30.85 -1.09 -37.68
C LYS A 237 31.99 -0.63 -36.76
N GLU A 238 32.89 0.24 -37.23
CA GLU A 238 33.93 0.83 -36.37
C GLU A 238 33.35 1.80 -35.33
N TYR A 239 32.33 2.59 -35.70
CA TYR A 239 31.69 3.53 -34.79
C TYR A 239 30.96 2.84 -33.63
N TYR A 240 30.37 1.67 -33.87
CA TYR A 240 29.62 0.87 -32.89
C TYR A 240 30.40 -0.28 -32.28
N LYS A 241 31.69 -0.40 -32.58
CA LYS A 241 32.56 -1.46 -32.07
C LYS A 241 32.51 -1.51 -30.53
N ASP A 242 32.10 -2.65 -30.00
CA ASP A 242 32.00 -2.91 -28.56
C ASP A 242 33.16 -3.81 -28.11
N GLU A 243 34.33 -3.20 -27.89
CA GLU A 243 35.58 -3.94 -27.62
C GLU A 243 35.56 -4.70 -26.28
N ASN A 244 34.65 -4.38 -25.36
CA ASN A 244 34.71 -4.85 -23.97
C ASN A 244 33.36 -5.27 -23.35
N GLY A 245 32.25 -5.35 -24.10
CA GLY A 245 30.93 -5.38 -23.48
C GLY A 245 29.94 -6.44 -23.94
N GLY A 246 29.98 -6.88 -25.21
CA GLY A 246 28.95 -7.73 -25.82
C GLY A 246 27.50 -7.22 -25.65
N ASN A 247 27.33 -5.98 -25.20
CA ASN A 247 26.06 -5.37 -24.82
C ASN A 247 25.62 -4.31 -25.83
N PHE A 248 26.55 -3.80 -26.63
CA PHE A 248 26.30 -2.88 -27.73
C PHE A 248 25.54 -1.62 -27.28
N PHE A 249 25.77 -1.11 -26.06
CA PHE A 249 24.98 -0.01 -25.48
C PHE A 249 24.82 1.20 -26.42
N LYS A 250 25.90 1.59 -27.11
CA LYS A 250 25.88 2.68 -28.08
C LYS A 250 24.98 2.38 -29.28
N LEU A 251 25.11 1.19 -29.87
CA LEU A 251 24.25 0.73 -30.96
C LEU A 251 22.77 0.66 -30.53
N ARG A 252 22.49 0.15 -29.33
CA ARG A 252 21.12 0.05 -28.78
C ARG A 252 20.50 1.43 -28.54
N GLU A 253 21.28 2.39 -28.04
CA GLU A 253 20.84 3.78 -27.83
C GLU A 253 20.53 4.49 -29.16
N ASP A 254 21.39 4.33 -30.17
CA ASP A 254 21.18 4.94 -31.48
C ASP A 254 20.06 4.24 -32.27
N TRP A 255 19.91 2.92 -32.10
CA TRP A 255 18.78 2.15 -32.66
C TRP A 255 17.45 2.62 -32.09
N TRP A 256 17.36 2.80 -30.77
CA TRP A 256 16.15 3.37 -30.14
C TRP A 256 15.88 4.76 -30.71
N THR A 257 16.89 5.62 -30.78
CA THR A 257 16.76 6.99 -31.32
C THR A 257 16.23 7.00 -32.75
N ALA A 258 16.66 6.06 -33.61
CA ALA A 258 16.19 5.92 -34.98
C ALA A 258 14.73 5.44 -35.08
N ASN A 259 14.27 4.62 -34.14
CA ASN A 259 13.02 3.87 -34.22
C ASN A 259 11.90 4.34 -33.27
N ARG A 260 12.23 5.18 -32.28
CA ARG A 260 11.31 5.63 -31.20
C ARG A 260 9.99 6.21 -31.70
N GLU A 261 10.00 6.89 -32.84
CA GLU A 261 8.80 7.47 -33.48
C GLU A 261 7.80 6.39 -33.91
N THR A 262 8.29 5.34 -34.57
CA THR A 262 7.47 4.21 -35.00
C THR A 262 6.90 3.46 -33.78
N VAL A 263 7.71 3.29 -32.73
CA VAL A 263 7.29 2.66 -31.47
C VAL A 263 6.23 3.49 -30.75
N TRP A 264 6.37 4.82 -30.70
CA TRP A 264 5.35 5.72 -30.12
C TRP A 264 4.03 5.64 -30.90
N LYS A 265 4.11 5.59 -32.23
CA LYS A 265 2.93 5.41 -33.08
C LYS A 265 2.22 4.08 -32.78
N ALA A 266 2.97 2.99 -32.63
CA ALA A 266 2.40 1.70 -32.23
C ALA A 266 1.74 1.76 -30.83
N LEU A 267 2.41 2.37 -29.85
CA LEU A 267 1.91 2.52 -28.46
C LEU A 267 0.58 3.28 -28.38
N THR A 268 0.36 4.22 -29.28
CA THR A 268 -0.77 5.16 -29.24
C THR A 268 -1.89 4.83 -30.23
N CYS A 269 -1.82 3.67 -30.93
CA CYS A 269 -2.77 3.29 -31.98
C CYS A 269 -4.24 3.38 -31.56
N ASP A 270 -4.54 2.93 -30.35
CA ASP A 270 -5.91 2.73 -29.90
C ASP A 270 -6.43 3.93 -29.08
N VAL A 271 -5.60 4.95 -28.81
CA VAL A 271 -5.98 6.14 -28.04
C VAL A 271 -7.04 6.95 -28.79
N LYS A 272 -8.25 7.03 -28.23
CA LYS A 272 -9.38 7.80 -28.83
C LYS A 272 -9.74 9.08 -28.09
N SER A 273 -9.38 9.21 -26.81
CA SER A 273 -9.71 10.38 -25.99
C SER A 273 -8.62 10.67 -24.95
N GLY A 274 -8.62 11.86 -24.35
CA GLY A 274 -7.60 12.25 -23.36
C GLY A 274 -6.20 12.39 -23.97
N ASN A 275 -6.14 12.73 -25.26
CA ASN A 275 -4.94 12.75 -26.08
C ASN A 275 -4.00 13.94 -25.87
N ASN A 276 -4.21 14.77 -24.83
CA ASN A 276 -3.37 15.94 -24.54
C ASN A 276 -2.17 15.53 -23.68
N TYR A 277 -0.96 15.76 -24.18
CA TYR A 277 0.26 15.70 -23.36
C TYR A 277 0.33 16.92 -22.43
N PHE A 278 0.92 16.76 -21.23
CA PHE A 278 0.89 17.81 -20.21
C PHE A 278 1.67 19.08 -20.62
N ARG A 279 2.69 18.92 -21.47
CA ARG A 279 3.50 20.01 -22.01
C ARG A 279 3.08 20.28 -23.46
N GLN A 280 2.99 21.55 -23.82
CA GLN A 280 2.80 22.00 -25.19
C GLN A 280 4.11 21.85 -25.98
N THR A 281 4.33 20.67 -26.55
CA THR A 281 5.57 20.31 -27.26
C THR A 281 5.43 20.22 -28.77
N CYS A 282 4.20 20.31 -29.29
CA CYS A 282 3.97 20.32 -30.74
C CYS A 282 4.32 21.71 -31.29
N ASP A 283 4.86 21.79 -32.52
CA ASP A 283 5.48 22.99 -33.15
C ASP A 283 6.91 23.36 -32.72
N GLY A 284 7.88 22.92 -33.51
CA GLY A 284 9.32 23.19 -33.35
C GLY A 284 9.81 24.57 -33.82
N SER A 285 8.91 25.54 -34.04
CA SER A 285 9.24 26.88 -34.58
C SER A 285 9.62 27.92 -33.50
N GLY A 286 9.60 27.53 -32.22
CA GLY A 286 10.18 28.31 -31.12
C GLY A 286 9.38 29.54 -30.68
N LYS A 287 8.14 29.75 -31.14
CA LYS A 287 7.32 30.91 -30.73
C LYS A 287 6.09 30.61 -29.87
N THR A 288 5.49 29.42 -29.94
CA THR A 288 4.50 28.89 -28.96
C THR A 288 4.24 27.43 -29.29
N GLY A 289 4.44 26.50 -28.35
CA GLY A 289 4.08 25.09 -28.57
C GLY A 289 2.57 24.88 -28.52
N THR A 290 2.07 23.87 -29.21
CA THR A 290 0.66 23.43 -29.21
C THR A 290 0.51 22.11 -28.45
N LEU A 291 -0.74 21.80 -28.02
CA LEU A 291 -1.09 20.49 -27.48
C LEU A 291 -1.17 19.46 -28.61
N THR A 292 -1.02 18.19 -28.25
CA THR A 292 -1.14 17.06 -29.19
C THR A 292 -2.56 16.97 -29.77
N PRO A 293 -2.76 17.19 -31.09
CA PRO A 293 -4.09 17.28 -31.69
C PRO A 293 -4.90 15.98 -31.62
N SER A 294 -4.24 14.82 -31.74
CA SER A 294 -4.91 13.52 -31.63
C SER A 294 -3.93 12.41 -31.21
N GLN A 295 -4.46 11.32 -30.63
CA GLN A 295 -3.73 10.09 -30.30
C GLN A 295 -2.42 10.28 -29.52
N CYS A 296 -2.30 11.32 -28.67
CA CYS A 296 -1.04 11.67 -27.99
C CYS A 296 0.14 11.88 -28.96
N ARG A 297 -0.11 12.39 -30.17
CA ARG A 297 0.93 12.68 -31.18
C ARG A 297 0.84 14.14 -31.59
N CYS A 298 1.99 14.70 -31.95
CA CYS A 298 2.03 15.94 -32.71
C CYS A 298 1.75 15.68 -34.19
N ASP A 299 1.67 16.75 -34.98
CA ASP A 299 1.60 16.65 -36.43
C ASP A 299 2.77 15.82 -36.98
N ASP A 300 2.55 15.19 -38.14
CA ASP A 300 3.45 14.22 -38.75
C ASP A 300 3.82 13.01 -37.86
N ASN A 301 3.02 12.73 -36.83
CA ASN A 301 3.26 11.67 -35.83
C ASN A 301 4.51 11.89 -34.96
N GLN A 302 5.00 13.12 -34.83
CA GLN A 302 6.12 13.42 -33.94
C GLN A 302 5.78 13.03 -32.48
N VAL A 303 6.77 12.45 -31.80
CA VAL A 303 6.69 12.07 -30.38
C VAL A 303 6.72 13.34 -29.51
N PRO A 304 5.69 13.59 -28.67
CA PRO A 304 5.60 14.81 -27.87
C PRO A 304 6.41 14.77 -26.57
N THR A 305 6.91 13.59 -26.17
CA THR A 305 7.61 13.38 -24.90
C THR A 305 9.10 13.14 -25.11
N TYR A 306 9.90 13.48 -24.09
CA TYR A 306 11.33 13.18 -24.02
C TYR A 306 11.71 12.39 -22.76
N PHE A 307 10.73 11.76 -22.11
CA PHE A 307 10.94 10.95 -20.90
C PHE A 307 11.90 9.79 -21.16
N ASP A 308 11.94 9.24 -22.36
CA ASP A 308 12.90 8.19 -22.74
C ASP A 308 14.37 8.64 -22.68
N TYR A 309 14.66 9.95 -22.54
CA TYR A 309 16.01 10.48 -22.31
C TYR A 309 16.23 10.99 -20.88
N VAL A 310 15.34 10.66 -19.95
CA VAL A 310 15.45 10.92 -18.51
C VAL A 310 15.85 9.62 -17.82
N PRO A 311 16.84 9.58 -16.90
CA PRO A 311 17.24 8.36 -16.21
C PRO A 311 16.07 7.66 -15.48
N GLN A 312 15.96 6.33 -15.64
CA GLN A 312 14.80 5.57 -15.16
C GLN A 312 14.46 5.78 -13.68
N TYR A 313 15.46 5.77 -12.80
CA TYR A 313 15.27 6.01 -11.38
C TYR A 313 14.55 7.34 -11.09
N LEU A 314 14.92 8.41 -11.80
CA LEU A 314 14.31 9.72 -11.63
C LEU A 314 12.86 9.72 -12.09
N ARG A 315 12.54 9.08 -13.23
CA ARG A 315 11.17 8.92 -13.72
C ARG A 315 10.29 8.15 -12.73
N TRP A 316 10.83 7.06 -12.18
CA TRP A 316 10.14 6.26 -11.18
C TRP A 316 9.92 7.02 -9.87
N PHE A 317 10.85 7.89 -9.46
CA PHE A 317 10.67 8.71 -8.26
C PHE A 317 9.59 9.78 -8.45
N GLU A 318 9.52 10.39 -9.63
CA GLU A 318 8.43 11.31 -9.97
C GLU A 318 7.08 10.58 -10.05
N GLU A 319 7.01 9.44 -10.74
CA GLU A 319 5.80 8.61 -10.81
C GLU A 319 5.34 8.17 -9.41
N TRP A 320 6.28 7.75 -8.55
CA TRP A 320 6.00 7.41 -7.15
C TRP A 320 5.39 8.58 -6.38
N ALA A 321 5.89 9.81 -6.55
CA ALA A 321 5.41 10.97 -5.82
C ALA A 321 3.98 11.34 -6.22
N GLU A 322 3.67 11.33 -7.52
CA GLU A 322 2.29 11.52 -7.99
C GLU A 322 1.35 10.44 -7.46
N ASP A 323 1.77 9.17 -7.54
CA ASP A 323 0.96 8.04 -7.09
C ASP A 323 0.73 8.09 -5.58
N PHE A 324 1.74 8.49 -4.82
CA PHE A 324 1.66 8.73 -3.38
C PHE A 324 0.63 9.80 -3.05
N CYS A 325 0.70 10.97 -3.69
CA CYS A 325 -0.21 12.09 -3.44
C CYS A 325 -1.67 11.70 -3.78
N ARG A 326 -1.89 11.10 -4.95
CA ARG A 326 -3.20 10.57 -5.34
C ARG A 326 -3.75 9.57 -4.33
N LYS A 327 -2.95 8.56 -3.95
CA LYS A 327 -3.35 7.54 -2.97
C LYS A 327 -3.57 8.14 -1.58
N LYS A 328 -2.79 9.14 -1.15
CA LYS A 328 -2.96 9.83 0.13
C LYS A 328 -4.31 10.55 0.17
N LYS A 329 -4.70 11.27 -0.90
CA LYS A 329 -6.01 11.93 -1.04
C LYS A 329 -7.16 10.95 -0.83
N HIS A 330 -7.14 9.82 -1.53
CA HIS A 330 -8.17 8.77 -1.37
C HIS A 330 -8.21 8.18 0.03
N LYS A 331 -7.05 7.81 0.59
CA LYS A 331 -7.02 7.18 1.91
C LYS A 331 -7.41 8.15 3.03
N LEU A 332 -7.08 9.44 2.91
CA LEU A 332 -7.53 10.46 3.84
C LEU A 332 -9.05 10.65 3.77
N LYS A 333 -9.64 10.59 2.58
CA LYS A 333 -11.11 10.59 2.43
C LYS A 333 -11.73 9.41 3.17
N ASP A 334 -11.21 8.19 2.97
CA ASP A 334 -11.71 6.99 3.64
C ASP A 334 -11.58 7.10 5.17
N VAL A 335 -10.41 7.54 5.68
CA VAL A 335 -10.19 7.77 7.10
C VAL A 335 -11.14 8.83 7.64
N LYS A 336 -11.31 9.97 6.95
CA LYS A 336 -12.20 11.05 7.38
C LYS A 336 -13.66 10.58 7.45
N THR A 337 -14.17 9.93 6.40
CA THR A 337 -15.55 9.40 6.38
C THR A 337 -15.79 8.42 7.52
N ASN A 338 -14.84 7.53 7.81
CA ASN A 338 -15.02 6.53 8.86
C ASN A 338 -14.73 7.03 10.28
N CYS A 339 -14.17 8.24 10.46
CA CYS A 339 -13.77 8.78 11.77
C CYS A 339 -14.46 10.10 12.15
N ARG A 340 -14.84 10.94 11.18
CA ARG A 340 -15.35 12.32 11.36
C ARG A 340 -16.48 12.59 10.34
N ASP A 341 -17.57 11.85 10.44
CA ASP A 341 -18.77 12.08 9.62
C ASP A 341 -19.69 13.08 10.33
N TYR A 342 -19.80 14.30 9.77
CA TYR A 342 -20.63 15.37 10.33
C TYR A 342 -22.13 15.11 10.14
N GLU A 343 -22.53 14.43 9.07
CA GLU A 343 -23.94 14.11 8.80
C GLU A 343 -24.43 13.07 9.81
N GLN A 344 -23.57 12.12 10.17
CA GLN A 344 -23.87 11.05 11.12
C GLN A 344 -23.57 11.39 12.59
N ASN A 345 -23.19 12.63 12.92
CA ASN A 345 -22.74 13.01 14.27
C ASN A 345 -21.58 12.15 14.79
N LEU A 346 -20.71 11.68 13.91
CA LEU A 346 -19.63 10.76 14.21
C LEU A 346 -18.33 11.50 14.55
N TYR A 347 -17.80 11.26 15.75
CA TYR A 347 -16.46 11.73 16.14
C TYR A 347 -15.72 10.62 16.89
N CYS A 348 -14.90 9.85 16.16
CA CYS A 348 -14.15 8.71 16.68
C CYS A 348 -12.64 8.95 16.85
N SER A 349 -12.02 8.36 17.85
CA SER A 349 -10.54 8.26 17.88
C SER A 349 -10.04 7.13 16.98
N GLY A 350 -8.76 7.18 16.57
CA GLY A 350 -8.09 6.05 15.88
C GLY A 350 -8.03 4.75 16.70
N ASN A 351 -8.34 4.81 18.00
CA ASN A 351 -8.49 3.64 18.87
C ASN A 351 -9.93 3.09 18.92
N GLY A 352 -10.85 3.72 18.19
CA GLY A 352 -12.24 3.31 18.06
C GLY A 352 -13.16 3.75 19.18
N TYR A 353 -12.75 4.76 19.95
CA TYR A 353 -13.62 5.37 20.96
C TYR A 353 -14.48 6.47 20.36
N ASP A 354 -15.74 6.52 20.79
CA ASP A 354 -16.67 7.60 20.51
C ASP A 354 -16.33 8.79 21.42
N CYS A 355 -15.80 9.86 20.83
CA CYS A 355 -15.36 11.04 21.56
C CYS A 355 -16.51 11.95 21.99
N THR A 356 -17.74 11.70 21.54
CA THR A 356 -18.92 12.43 22.03
C THR A 356 -19.31 11.96 23.43
N LYS A 357 -18.97 10.70 23.76
CA LYS A 357 -19.28 10.05 25.04
C LYS A 357 -18.04 9.78 25.90
N THR A 358 -16.87 9.61 25.29
CA THR A 358 -15.61 9.35 25.98
C THR A 358 -15.09 10.61 26.66
N ILE A 359 -14.75 10.47 27.95
CA ILE A 359 -14.20 11.52 28.80
C ILE A 359 -13.04 10.90 29.59
N TYR A 360 -11.84 10.97 29.02
CA TYR A 360 -10.64 10.37 29.61
C TYR A 360 -10.35 10.88 31.02
N LYS A 361 -10.54 12.18 31.29
CA LYS A 361 -10.30 12.76 32.63
C LYS A 361 -11.21 12.18 33.73
N LYS A 362 -12.41 11.71 33.37
CA LYS A 362 -13.34 11.01 34.28
C LYS A 362 -13.15 9.47 34.24
N GLY A 363 -12.22 8.97 33.44
CA GLY A 363 -12.04 7.53 33.22
C GLY A 363 -13.15 6.87 32.38
N ARG A 364 -14.09 7.64 31.81
CA ARG A 364 -15.18 7.11 30.98
C ARG A 364 -14.66 6.87 29.57
N ILE A 365 -14.63 5.61 29.12
CA ILE A 365 -14.18 5.27 27.76
C ILE A 365 -15.29 4.49 27.05
N VAL A 366 -15.84 5.06 25.99
CA VAL A 366 -16.96 4.45 25.26
C VAL A 366 -16.47 3.99 23.87
N ILE A 367 -16.69 2.72 23.55
CA ILE A 367 -16.50 2.21 22.19
C ILE A 367 -17.83 2.41 21.47
N GLY A 368 -17.86 3.28 20.46
CA GLY A 368 -18.98 3.30 19.53
C GLY A 368 -18.84 2.13 18.56
N SER A 369 -19.92 1.40 18.28
CA SER A 369 -19.94 0.37 17.22
C SER A 369 -19.43 0.97 15.90
N GLU A 370 -19.92 2.16 15.55
CA GLU A 370 -19.48 2.93 14.37
C GLU A 370 -18.01 3.35 14.42
N CYS A 371 -17.46 3.58 15.62
CA CYS A 371 -16.06 3.99 15.79
C CYS A 371 -15.07 2.84 15.65
N THR A 372 -15.51 1.58 15.72
CA THR A 372 -14.62 0.44 15.44
C THR A 372 -14.07 0.47 14.01
N LYS A 373 -14.87 0.97 13.04
CA LYS A 373 -14.47 1.21 11.65
C LYS A 373 -13.30 2.19 11.57
N CYS A 374 -13.37 3.30 12.31
CA CYS A 374 -12.28 4.29 12.39
C CYS A 374 -10.95 3.63 12.79
N SER A 375 -10.96 2.75 13.80
CA SER A 375 -9.73 2.10 14.25
C SER A 375 -9.08 1.21 13.18
N VAL A 376 -9.89 0.48 12.42
CA VAL A 376 -9.40 -0.36 11.31
C VAL A 376 -8.77 0.51 10.22
N TRP A 377 -9.48 1.54 9.78
CA TRP A 377 -9.02 2.45 8.72
C TRP A 377 -7.75 3.21 9.10
N CYS A 378 -7.69 3.75 10.33
CA CYS A 378 -6.49 4.43 10.83
C CYS A 378 -5.27 3.52 10.81
N ARG A 379 -5.37 2.27 11.26
CA ARG A 379 -4.24 1.33 11.26
C ARG A 379 -3.77 0.96 9.86
N LEU A 380 -4.69 0.81 8.92
CA LEU A 380 -4.37 0.55 7.53
C LEU A 380 -3.65 1.75 6.90
N TYR A 381 -4.12 2.95 7.22
CA TYR A 381 -3.50 4.20 6.80
C TYR A 381 -2.10 4.37 7.38
N GLU A 382 -1.95 4.27 8.70
CA GLU A 382 -0.67 4.33 9.45
C GLU A 382 0.36 3.36 8.86
N LYS A 383 -0.03 2.10 8.65
CA LYS A 383 0.86 1.11 8.05
C LYS A 383 1.23 1.47 6.62
N TRP A 384 0.29 1.97 5.83
CA TRP A 384 0.55 2.37 4.45
C TRP A 384 1.50 3.59 4.41
N ILE A 385 1.24 4.63 5.20
CA ILE A 385 2.02 5.87 5.21
C ILE A 385 3.45 5.63 5.74
N ASP A 386 3.63 4.75 6.73
CA ASP A 386 4.95 4.31 7.20
C ASP A 386 5.76 3.62 6.10
N ASN A 387 5.10 2.76 5.29
CA ASN A 387 5.75 2.14 4.14
C ASN A 387 6.09 3.17 3.06
N GLN A 388 5.23 4.14 2.80
CA GLN A 388 5.53 5.23 1.86
C GLN A 388 6.72 6.07 2.33
N LYS A 389 6.83 6.37 3.63
CA LYS A 389 8.02 7.05 4.21
C LYS A 389 9.29 6.24 3.99
N LEU A 390 9.23 4.92 4.19
CA LEU A 390 10.34 4.01 3.89
C LEU A 390 10.78 4.05 2.42
N GLU A 391 9.82 4.05 1.48
CA GLU A 391 10.08 4.14 0.04
C GLU A 391 10.71 5.49 -0.33
N PHE A 392 10.15 6.59 0.20
CA PHE A 392 10.67 7.94 0.04
C PHE A 392 12.12 8.04 0.48
N LEU A 393 12.45 7.59 1.69
CA LEU A 393 13.81 7.70 2.24
C LEU A 393 14.83 6.91 1.43
N LYS A 394 14.45 5.75 0.91
CA LYS A 394 15.31 4.95 0.01
C LYS A 394 15.59 5.70 -1.29
N GLN A 395 14.57 6.31 -1.87
CA GLN A 395 14.69 7.08 -3.11
C GLN A 395 15.45 8.37 -2.87
N ARG A 396 15.20 9.11 -1.79
CA ARG A 396 15.97 10.32 -1.44
C ARG A 396 17.46 10.01 -1.25
N LYS A 397 17.80 8.93 -0.53
CA LYS A 397 19.19 8.50 -0.40
C LYS A 397 19.82 8.08 -1.72
N LYS A 398 19.02 7.48 -2.62
CA LYS A 398 19.46 7.17 -3.99
C LYS A 398 19.78 8.44 -4.76
N TYR A 399 18.93 9.46 -4.66
CA TYR A 399 19.14 10.78 -5.27
C TYR A 399 20.48 11.36 -4.82
N GLU A 400 20.66 11.49 -3.50
CA GLU A 400 21.88 12.00 -2.89
C GLU A 400 23.11 11.24 -3.40
N THR A 401 23.02 9.90 -3.53
CA THR A 401 24.13 9.06 -4.03
C THR A 401 24.44 9.30 -5.52
N GLU A 402 23.42 9.37 -6.39
CA GLU A 402 23.60 9.61 -7.82
C GLU A 402 24.13 11.03 -8.10
N ILE A 403 23.71 12.00 -7.27
CA ILE A 403 24.10 13.40 -7.41
C ILE A 403 25.49 13.67 -6.81
N SER A 404 25.77 13.23 -5.57
CA SER A 404 27.07 13.42 -4.89
C SER A 404 28.21 12.58 -5.48
N GLY A 405 27.92 11.42 -6.08
CA GLY A 405 28.94 10.47 -6.53
C GLY A 405 29.80 10.89 -7.73
N GLY A 406 29.68 12.14 -8.21
CA GLY A 406 30.36 12.65 -9.40
C GLY A 406 30.01 11.88 -10.69
N ALA A 407 30.50 12.32 -11.84
CA ALA A 407 30.44 11.54 -13.09
C ALA A 407 31.24 10.21 -13.00
N SER A 408 32.04 10.04 -11.94
CA SER A 408 32.91 8.89 -11.66
C SER A 408 32.18 7.66 -11.08
N SER A 409 30.98 7.80 -10.51
CA SER A 409 30.17 6.66 -10.05
C SER A 409 29.37 5.98 -11.17
N ALA A 410 28.98 6.72 -12.21
CA ALA A 410 28.48 6.14 -13.47
C ALA A 410 29.56 5.23 -14.13
N ARG A 411 30.84 5.59 -13.95
CA ARG A 411 32.01 4.76 -14.29
C ARG A 411 32.05 3.45 -13.48
N ARG A 412 31.71 3.46 -12.19
CA ARG A 412 31.80 2.30 -11.27
C ARG A 412 30.74 1.21 -11.45
N ARG A 413 29.56 1.53 -12.01
CA ARG A 413 28.57 0.51 -12.35
C ARG A 413 28.91 -0.23 -13.64
N ARG A 414 29.61 0.42 -14.58
CA ARG A 414 30.06 -0.21 -15.83
C ARG A 414 31.36 -1.01 -15.70
N THR A 415 32.18 -0.75 -14.68
CA THR A 415 33.47 -1.43 -14.49
C THR A 415 33.40 -2.70 -13.65
N ARG A 416 32.29 -3.02 -12.97
CA ARG A 416 32.24 -4.24 -12.14
C ARG A 416 32.20 -5.55 -12.94
N ASP A 417 31.92 -5.49 -14.24
CA ASP A 417 32.05 -6.65 -15.14
C ASP A 417 33.21 -6.52 -16.15
N ALA A 418 34.06 -5.51 -16.03
CA ALA A 418 35.19 -5.31 -16.96
C ALA A 418 36.45 -4.86 -16.23
N GLY A 419 37.27 -5.83 -15.84
CA GLY A 419 38.69 -5.59 -15.61
C GLY A 419 39.37 -5.27 -16.93
N GLY A 420 39.35 -4.01 -17.36
CA GLY A 420 39.94 -3.61 -18.63
C GLY A 420 40.18 -2.10 -18.71
N THR A 421 41.45 -1.73 -18.88
CA THR A 421 41.96 -0.37 -19.03
C THR A 421 41.74 0.09 -20.48
N SER A 422 40.73 0.94 -20.75
CA SER A 422 40.62 1.62 -22.07
C SER A 422 40.01 3.02 -21.95
N THR A 423 40.50 3.93 -22.78
CA THR A 423 40.40 5.40 -22.70
C THR A 423 39.25 6.02 -23.50
N THR A 424 38.40 5.25 -24.20
CA THR A 424 37.21 5.78 -24.90
C THR A 424 35.92 5.32 -24.24
N ASN A 425 35.51 5.98 -23.16
CA ASN A 425 34.27 5.65 -22.45
C ASN A 425 33.05 6.18 -23.22
N TYR A 426 32.21 5.30 -23.79
CA TYR A 426 30.93 5.71 -24.34
C TYR A 426 30.08 6.46 -23.31
N GLU A 427 29.67 7.67 -23.63
CA GLU A 427 28.91 8.55 -22.75
C GLU A 427 27.41 8.46 -23.04
N GLY A 428 26.73 7.49 -22.42
CA GLY A 428 25.29 7.26 -22.65
C GLY A 428 24.41 8.43 -22.22
N TYR A 429 23.16 8.46 -22.70
CA TYR A 429 22.24 9.58 -22.49
C TYR A 429 22.06 10.00 -21.01
N ASP A 430 22.06 9.04 -20.08
CA ASP A 430 21.86 9.31 -18.64
C ASP A 430 22.92 10.25 -18.08
N ARG A 431 24.17 10.10 -18.53
CA ARG A 431 25.29 10.92 -18.07
C ARG A 431 25.12 12.35 -18.59
N LYS A 432 24.75 12.52 -19.85
CA LYS A 432 24.43 13.82 -20.46
C LYS A 432 23.25 14.50 -19.75
N PHE A 433 22.26 13.70 -19.32
CA PHE A 433 21.15 14.20 -18.51
C PHE A 433 21.63 14.69 -17.15
N TYR A 434 22.37 13.86 -16.40
CA TYR A 434 22.88 14.24 -15.08
C TYR A 434 23.81 15.46 -15.12
N GLU A 435 24.64 15.61 -16.16
CA GLU A 435 25.48 16.81 -16.35
C GLU A 435 24.64 18.09 -16.43
N LYS A 436 23.55 18.07 -17.22
CA LYS A 436 22.62 19.21 -17.32
C LYS A 436 21.82 19.39 -16.03
N PHE A 437 21.34 18.30 -15.46
CA PHE A 437 20.50 18.28 -14.27
C PHE A 437 21.22 18.84 -13.03
N LYS A 438 22.46 18.41 -12.78
CA LYS A 438 23.26 18.82 -11.61
C LYS A 438 23.56 20.32 -11.59
N SER A 439 23.59 21.00 -12.74
CA SER A 439 23.84 22.45 -12.78
C SER A 439 22.81 23.26 -11.99
N THR A 440 21.59 22.73 -11.82
CA THR A 440 20.48 23.41 -11.15
C THR A 440 19.97 22.62 -9.93
N TYR A 441 19.97 21.30 -10.01
CA TYR A 441 19.35 20.37 -9.06
C TYR A 441 20.39 19.51 -8.31
N ASP A 442 21.58 20.06 -8.03
CA ASP A 442 22.61 19.47 -7.19
C ASP A 442 22.12 19.18 -5.75
N ASP A 443 21.26 20.04 -5.23
CA ASP A 443 20.60 19.87 -3.94
C ASP A 443 19.28 19.09 -4.09
N VAL A 444 19.14 18.04 -3.29
CA VAL A 444 17.92 17.23 -3.21
C VAL A 444 16.71 18.06 -2.80
N THR A 445 16.87 19.10 -1.98
CA THR A 445 15.73 19.93 -1.53
C THR A 445 15.11 20.73 -2.69
N LYS A 446 15.91 21.12 -3.70
CA LYS A 446 15.39 21.80 -4.91
C LYS A 446 14.52 20.84 -5.72
N PHE A 447 14.97 19.60 -5.90
CA PHE A 447 14.20 18.56 -6.59
C PHE A 447 12.93 18.19 -5.82
N LEU A 448 13.03 17.95 -4.52
CA LEU A 448 11.86 17.65 -3.66
C LEU A 448 10.87 18.82 -3.64
N GLY A 449 11.37 20.05 -3.70
CA GLY A 449 10.54 21.25 -3.82
C GLY A 449 9.72 21.30 -5.11
N LEU A 450 10.25 20.77 -6.22
CA LEU A 450 9.48 20.62 -7.45
C LEU A 450 8.45 19.49 -7.36
N LEU A 451 8.73 18.40 -6.64
CA LEU A 451 7.74 17.33 -6.43
C LEU A 451 6.51 17.85 -5.68
N ASN A 452 6.70 18.76 -4.72
CA ASN A 452 5.57 19.43 -4.05
C ASN A 452 4.70 20.24 -5.03
N LYS A 453 5.23 20.63 -6.20
CA LYS A 453 4.49 21.46 -7.16
C LYS A 453 3.53 20.65 -8.05
N GLU A 454 3.63 19.33 -8.05
CA GLU A 454 2.73 18.46 -8.80
C GLU A 454 1.27 18.71 -8.35
N ALA A 455 0.35 18.83 -9.32
CA ALA A 455 -1.03 19.23 -9.07
C ALA A 455 -1.72 18.31 -8.05
N THR A 456 -1.53 17.00 -8.20
CA THR A 456 -2.06 15.96 -7.31
C THR A 456 -1.59 16.10 -5.86
N CYS A 457 -0.41 16.67 -5.63
CA CYS A 457 0.13 16.93 -4.29
C CYS A 457 -0.40 18.24 -3.69
N LYS A 458 -0.63 19.28 -4.52
CA LYS A 458 -1.22 20.56 -4.09
C LYS A 458 -2.68 20.42 -3.67
N ASP A 459 -3.40 19.49 -4.28
CA ASP A 459 -4.80 19.18 -3.98
C ASP A 459 -5.06 18.70 -2.55
N ILE A 460 -4.01 18.32 -1.81
CA ILE A 460 -4.10 17.98 -0.40
C ILE A 460 -3.99 19.27 0.40
N THR A 461 -5.14 19.90 0.64
CA THR A 461 -5.26 21.25 1.21
C THR A 461 -5.45 21.29 2.73
N ASP A 462 -5.73 20.15 3.37
CA ASP A 462 -5.80 20.06 4.84
C ASP A 462 -4.44 20.45 5.43
N GLU A 463 -4.41 21.49 6.26
CA GLU A 463 -3.19 22.12 6.77
C GLU A 463 -2.26 21.12 7.48
N LYS A 464 -2.83 20.16 8.22
CA LYS A 464 -2.05 19.14 8.94
C LYS A 464 -1.58 17.99 8.06
N GLU A 465 -2.15 17.85 6.87
CA GLU A 465 -1.84 16.79 5.91
C GLU A 465 -1.00 17.29 4.72
N LYS A 466 -0.71 18.59 4.69
CA LYS A 466 -0.05 19.28 3.58
C LYS A 466 1.25 18.59 3.16
N ILE A 467 1.43 18.44 1.85
CA ILE A 467 2.62 17.82 1.29
C ILE A 467 3.76 18.83 1.24
N ASP A 468 4.85 18.51 1.94
CA ASP A 468 6.16 19.09 1.73
C ASP A 468 7.24 18.03 1.89
N PHE A 469 7.77 17.53 0.78
CA PHE A 469 8.85 16.56 0.78
C PHE A 469 10.19 17.13 1.27
N LYS A 470 10.39 18.45 1.23
CA LYS A 470 11.66 19.09 1.62
C LYS A 470 11.90 19.05 3.12
N THR A 471 10.83 19.13 3.89
CA THR A 471 10.88 19.22 5.36
C THR A 471 10.81 17.84 6.03
N VAL A 472 10.68 16.77 5.25
CA VAL A 472 10.61 15.41 5.77
C VAL A 472 11.93 15.03 6.43
N ASP A 473 11.83 14.58 7.69
CA ASP A 473 12.97 14.06 8.44
C ASP A 473 13.76 13.01 7.64
N ASN A 474 15.08 13.06 7.78
CA ASN A 474 15.97 12.15 7.08
C ASN A 474 16.01 10.73 7.67
N SER A 475 15.34 10.52 8.80
CA SER A 475 15.32 9.26 9.54
C SER A 475 13.94 8.62 9.65
N LEU A 476 13.91 7.32 9.96
CA LEU A 476 12.71 6.64 10.43
C LEU A 476 12.72 6.62 11.94
N ASN A 477 12.15 7.65 12.53
CA ASN A 477 11.72 7.59 13.91
C ASN A 477 10.24 7.20 13.95
N LYS A 478 9.95 5.98 14.42
CA LYS A 478 8.58 5.46 14.55
C LYS A 478 7.82 6.10 15.73
N ASN A 479 8.52 6.77 16.66
CA ASN A 479 7.91 7.53 17.75
C ASN A 479 7.49 8.95 17.35
N LYS A 480 7.92 9.41 16.17
CA LYS A 480 7.68 10.78 15.74
C LYS A 480 6.58 10.81 14.68
N ASN A 481 5.48 11.47 15.00
CA ASN A 481 4.32 11.63 14.13
C ASN A 481 4.03 13.13 13.93
N ASP A 482 4.92 13.80 13.22
CA ASP A 482 4.77 15.21 12.89
C ASP A 482 3.72 15.42 11.80
N GLU A 483 3.03 16.55 11.86
CA GLU A 483 2.07 16.97 10.84
C GLU A 483 2.77 17.21 9.48
N GLY A 484 2.07 16.95 8.38
CA GLY A 484 2.56 17.11 7.01
C GLY A 484 2.58 15.81 6.19
N THR A 485 3.63 15.64 5.38
CA THR A 485 3.71 14.63 4.30
C THR A 485 3.41 13.20 4.74
N PHE A 486 4.06 12.72 5.80
CA PHE A 486 3.93 11.33 6.29
C PHE A 486 3.18 11.22 7.62
N TYR A 487 2.29 12.18 7.88
CA TYR A 487 1.50 12.22 9.09
C TYR A 487 0.50 11.04 9.17
N HIS A 488 0.28 10.48 10.35
CA HIS A 488 -0.71 9.40 10.60
C HIS A 488 -2.16 9.88 10.61
N SER A 489 -2.37 11.13 10.24
CA SER A 489 -3.63 11.85 10.17
C SER A 489 -4.22 12.36 11.48
N GLN A 490 -4.82 13.55 11.40
CA GLN A 490 -5.47 14.20 12.55
C GLN A 490 -6.74 13.47 12.99
N TYR A 491 -7.39 12.79 12.04
CA TYR A 491 -8.61 12.03 12.27
C TYR A 491 -8.36 10.77 13.11
N CYS A 492 -7.11 10.30 13.13
CA CYS A 492 -6.66 9.14 13.90
C CYS A 492 -6.14 9.49 15.31
N LYS A 493 -6.10 10.78 15.68
CA LYS A 493 -5.69 11.19 17.04
C LYS A 493 -6.63 10.57 18.12
N PRO A 494 -6.13 10.37 19.35
CA PRO A 494 -6.97 10.06 20.50
C PRO A 494 -8.09 11.09 20.71
N CYS A 495 -9.15 10.71 21.44
CA CYS A 495 -10.18 11.67 21.81
C CYS A 495 -9.60 12.80 22.67
N PRO A 496 -10.14 14.03 22.58
CA PRO A 496 -9.86 15.07 23.55
C PRO A 496 -10.18 14.60 24.97
N ASP A 497 -9.42 15.10 25.95
CA ASP A 497 -9.51 14.65 27.35
C ASP A 497 -10.92 14.69 27.95
N CYS A 498 -11.70 15.69 27.54
CA CYS A 498 -13.08 15.90 28.01
C CYS A 498 -14.14 15.46 27.01
N GLY A 499 -13.74 14.87 25.88
CA GLY A 499 -14.62 14.62 24.75
C GLY A 499 -15.02 15.88 24.00
N VAL A 500 -15.92 15.71 23.05
CA VAL A 500 -16.45 16.77 22.18
C VAL A 500 -17.97 16.83 22.27
N LYS A 501 -18.53 17.99 21.96
CA LYS A 501 -19.97 18.17 21.74
C LYS A 501 -20.19 18.95 20.45
N ARG A 502 -21.39 18.79 19.89
CA ARG A 502 -21.80 19.51 18.69
C ARG A 502 -22.54 20.78 19.10
N LYS A 503 -22.10 21.92 18.58
CA LYS A 503 -22.75 23.22 18.77
C LYS A 503 -22.76 23.97 17.45
N ASP A 504 -23.92 24.46 17.04
CA ASP A 504 -24.11 25.22 15.78
C ASP A 504 -23.57 24.51 14.52
N GLY A 505 -23.59 23.17 14.51
CA GLY A 505 -23.08 22.36 13.40
C GLY A 505 -21.58 22.05 13.45
N GLU A 506 -20.84 22.61 14.40
CA GLU A 506 -19.41 22.38 14.59
C GLU A 506 -19.10 21.53 15.83
N TRP A 507 -17.93 20.90 15.83
CA TRP A 507 -17.42 20.16 16.99
C TRP A 507 -16.59 21.07 17.88
N GLU A 508 -16.98 21.19 19.14
CA GLU A 508 -16.20 21.88 20.17
C GLU A 508 -15.80 20.93 21.30
N HIS A 509 -14.69 21.22 21.97
CA HIS A 509 -14.30 20.48 23.17
C HIS A 509 -15.31 20.75 24.30
N LYS A 510 -15.82 19.68 24.94
CA LYS A 510 -16.71 19.84 26.10
C LYS A 510 -16.00 20.65 27.20
N LYS A 511 -16.73 21.57 27.84
CA LYS A 511 -16.22 22.46 28.89
C LYS A 511 -14.92 23.18 28.49
N LYS A 512 -14.71 23.49 27.20
CA LYS A 512 -13.46 24.06 26.65
C LYS A 512 -12.20 23.25 27.03
N GLY A 513 -12.34 21.94 27.27
CA GLY A 513 -11.25 21.05 27.71
C GLY A 513 -11.04 20.96 29.24
N ASN A 514 -11.87 21.67 30.04
CA ASN A 514 -11.76 21.76 31.49
C ASN A 514 -12.92 21.04 32.20
N CYS A 515 -12.91 19.71 32.16
CA CYS A 515 -13.85 18.86 32.90
C CYS A 515 -13.26 18.39 34.24
N THR A 516 -14.13 18.19 35.23
CA THR A 516 -13.80 17.63 36.54
C THR A 516 -13.34 16.17 36.44
N ARG A 517 -12.44 15.74 37.34
CA ARG A 517 -11.76 14.43 37.30
C ARG A 517 -12.44 13.36 38.17
N GLU A 518 -13.69 13.58 38.53
CA GLU A 518 -14.41 12.72 39.45
C GLU A 518 -14.93 11.48 38.73
N LYS A 519 -14.80 10.32 39.38
CA LYS A 519 -15.37 9.07 38.90
C LYS A 519 -16.91 9.13 38.94
N ARG A 520 -17.55 8.41 38.02
CA ARG A 520 -19.00 8.48 37.81
C ARG A 520 -19.76 7.49 38.68
N TYR A 521 -19.14 6.36 38.97
CA TYR A 521 -19.77 5.26 39.70
C TYR A 521 -18.90 4.75 40.84
N ASN A 522 -19.54 4.33 41.92
CA ASN A 522 -18.96 3.60 43.05
C ASN A 522 -19.48 2.16 43.08
N ILE A 523 -18.69 1.26 43.69
CA ILE A 523 -19.05 -0.13 43.91
C ILE A 523 -19.35 -0.34 45.40
N THR A 524 -20.40 -1.09 45.72
CA THR A 524 -20.75 -1.47 47.10
C THR A 524 -19.70 -2.39 47.73
N SER A 525 -19.50 -2.33 49.04
CA SER A 525 -18.43 -3.06 49.79
C SER A 525 -18.40 -4.57 49.55
N ASP A 526 -19.56 -5.21 49.39
CA ASP A 526 -19.70 -6.68 49.34
C ASP A 526 -20.03 -7.20 47.94
N ALA A 527 -19.66 -6.45 46.90
CA ALA A 527 -20.01 -6.77 45.52
C ALA A 527 -19.30 -8.01 45.00
N ASN A 528 -20.07 -8.99 44.53
CA ASN A 528 -19.55 -10.10 43.74
C ASN A 528 -19.04 -9.57 42.39
N ARG A 529 -17.91 -10.11 41.93
CA ARG A 529 -17.26 -9.64 40.70
C ARG A 529 -16.68 -10.78 39.89
N ILE A 530 -16.54 -10.53 38.59
CA ILE A 530 -15.81 -11.39 37.66
C ILE A 530 -14.53 -10.65 37.26
N ASP A 531 -13.38 -11.27 37.54
CA ASP A 531 -12.08 -10.74 37.18
C ASP A 531 -11.72 -11.20 35.74
N ILE A 532 -11.46 -10.24 34.86
CA ILE A 532 -11.15 -10.45 33.44
C ILE A 532 -9.78 -9.83 33.13
N ASN A 533 -8.75 -10.67 33.09
CA ASN A 533 -7.38 -10.24 32.77
C ASN A 533 -7.16 -10.14 31.26
N VAL A 534 -7.39 -8.96 30.70
CA VAL A 534 -7.28 -8.70 29.25
C VAL A 534 -5.83 -8.52 28.84
N LEU A 535 -5.32 -9.41 27.97
CA LEU A 535 -4.03 -9.23 27.31
C LEU A 535 -4.09 -8.00 26.40
N SER A 536 -3.21 -7.04 26.69
CA SER A 536 -3.13 -5.75 26.02
C SER A 536 -1.72 -5.49 25.55
N PHE A 537 -1.57 -5.31 24.24
CA PHE A 537 -0.30 -4.87 23.65
C PHE A 537 -0.21 -3.33 23.55
N GLY A 538 -1.13 -2.62 24.19
CA GLY A 538 -1.22 -1.16 24.15
C GLY A 538 -1.93 -0.60 22.91
N ASP A 539 -2.37 0.65 23.07
CA ASP A 539 -3.09 1.43 22.07
C ASP A 539 -2.17 2.41 21.29
N LYS A 540 -0.84 2.33 21.50
CA LYS A 540 0.20 3.10 20.77
C LYS A 540 1.16 2.15 20.02
N GLY A 541 1.71 2.59 18.89
CA GLY A 541 2.41 1.74 17.91
C GLY A 541 3.65 0.97 18.40
N GLU A 542 4.59 1.62 19.09
CA GLU A 542 5.86 0.99 19.50
C GLU A 542 5.75 0.02 20.70
N ASP A 543 4.76 0.25 21.56
CA ASP A 543 4.43 -0.64 22.68
C ASP A 543 4.05 -2.04 22.19
N ARG A 544 3.39 -2.14 21.03
CA ARG A 544 2.78 -3.38 20.56
C ARG A 544 3.79 -4.44 20.15
N GLU A 545 4.82 -4.05 19.40
CA GLU A 545 5.86 -5.00 18.97
C GLU A 545 6.68 -5.47 20.18
N THR A 546 7.01 -4.56 21.08
CA THR A 546 7.75 -4.85 22.31
C THR A 546 6.97 -5.76 23.25
N LYS A 547 5.71 -5.40 23.57
CA LYS A 547 4.82 -6.20 24.43
C LYS A 547 4.51 -7.55 23.81
N LEU A 548 4.33 -7.63 22.49
CA LEU A 548 4.13 -8.92 21.84
C LEU A 548 5.40 -9.79 21.92
N ASN A 549 6.57 -9.22 21.67
CA ASN A 549 7.82 -9.99 21.78
C ASN A 549 8.02 -10.50 23.21
N LYS A 550 7.68 -9.68 24.22
CA LYS A 550 7.67 -10.08 25.63
C LYS A 550 6.70 -11.24 25.87
N PHE A 551 5.46 -11.12 25.42
CA PHE A 551 4.44 -12.18 25.48
C PHE A 551 4.92 -13.49 24.82
N CYS A 552 5.56 -13.39 23.65
CA CYS A 552 6.10 -14.56 22.95
C CYS A 552 7.28 -15.21 23.67
N ALA A 553 8.08 -14.41 24.39
CA ALA A 553 9.29 -14.85 25.08
C ALA A 553 9.01 -15.50 26.44
N GLU A 554 7.88 -15.21 27.09
CA GLU A 554 7.50 -15.81 28.36
C GLU A 554 7.46 -17.36 28.25
N LYS A 555 8.31 -18.00 29.04
CA LYS A 555 8.41 -19.47 29.18
C LYS A 555 7.52 -19.95 30.33
N ASN A 556 7.03 -21.18 30.21
CA ASN A 556 6.29 -21.88 31.26
C ASN A 556 7.12 -21.89 32.57
N GLY A 557 6.61 -21.26 33.63
CA GLY A 557 7.20 -21.40 34.96
C GLY A 557 6.91 -22.81 35.49
N GLY A 558 7.93 -23.68 35.52
CA GLY A 558 7.89 -24.91 36.31
C GLY A 558 8.16 -24.56 37.77
N GLY A 559 7.13 -24.63 38.61
CA GLY A 559 7.32 -24.64 40.06
C GLY A 559 7.93 -25.98 40.45
N GLY A 560 9.20 -25.95 40.87
CA GLY A 560 9.86 -27.09 41.48
C GLY A 560 9.29 -27.37 42.87
N GLY A 561 8.74 -28.56 43.05
CA GLY A 561 8.41 -29.17 44.33
C GLY A 561 8.40 -30.68 44.12
N GLY A 562 9.39 -31.37 44.70
CA GLY A 562 9.67 -32.78 44.44
C GLY A 562 8.58 -33.74 44.92
N GLY A 563 8.44 -34.84 44.17
CA GLY A 563 7.61 -35.99 44.53
C GLY A 563 7.70 -37.05 43.43
N SER A 564 8.47 -38.11 43.69
CA SER A 564 8.63 -39.29 42.85
C SER A 564 7.29 -40.02 42.64
N GLY A 565 6.99 -40.41 41.41
CA GLY A 565 5.82 -41.24 41.09
C GLY A 565 5.72 -41.55 39.60
N THR A 566 6.11 -42.77 39.23
CA THR A 566 5.98 -43.35 37.88
C THR A 566 4.50 -43.58 37.51
N GLY A 567 4.10 -43.12 36.32
CA GLY A 567 2.80 -43.47 35.74
C GLY A 567 2.65 -42.90 34.33
N ALA A 568 2.65 -43.79 33.33
CA ALA A 568 2.38 -43.46 31.93
C ALA A 568 0.87 -43.19 31.73
N GLY A 569 0.54 -42.04 31.16
CA GLY A 569 -0.81 -41.67 30.71
C GLY A 569 -0.74 -40.38 29.90
N GLY A 570 -1.14 -40.46 28.63
CA GLY A 570 -1.13 -39.32 27.70
C GLY A 570 -2.09 -38.22 28.15
N GLY A 571 -1.54 -37.16 28.73
CA GLY A 571 -2.25 -35.93 29.06
C GLY A 571 -1.58 -34.75 28.37
N VAL A 572 -2.36 -33.98 27.62
CA VAL A 572 -1.94 -32.69 27.05
C VAL A 572 -1.46 -31.79 28.19
N ALA A 573 -0.15 -31.49 28.21
CA ALA A 573 0.44 -30.63 29.23
C ALA A 573 -0.28 -29.28 29.25
N ALA A 574 -0.88 -28.93 30.40
CA ALA A 574 -1.46 -27.63 30.65
C ALA A 574 -0.38 -26.56 30.46
N LEU A 575 -0.51 -25.79 29.39
CA LEU A 575 0.37 -24.67 29.08
C LEU A 575 0.04 -23.54 30.05
N GLY A 576 0.94 -23.24 30.98
CA GLY A 576 0.83 -22.05 31.84
C GLY A 576 0.77 -20.80 30.97
N VAL A 577 -0.36 -20.09 31.01
CA VAL A 577 -0.63 -18.89 30.23
C VAL A 577 -0.28 -17.66 31.08
N PRO A 578 0.34 -16.61 30.52
CA PRO A 578 0.47 -15.32 31.20
C PRO A 578 -0.89 -14.79 31.69
N CYS A 579 -0.92 -14.05 32.80
CA CYS A 579 -2.11 -13.47 33.43
C CYS A 579 -3.05 -14.45 34.21
N THR A 580 -2.54 -15.50 34.86
CA THR A 580 -3.36 -16.38 35.74
C THR A 580 -3.57 -15.78 37.14
N GLU A 581 -4.73 -16.08 37.75
CA GLU A 581 -5.11 -15.64 39.10
C GLU A 581 -4.12 -16.19 40.15
N GLY A 582 -3.66 -15.31 41.05
CA GLY A 582 -2.77 -15.66 42.19
C GLY A 582 -1.32 -15.21 42.08
N GLY A 583 -0.87 -14.66 40.95
CA GLY A 583 0.45 -14.02 40.86
C GLY A 583 0.47 -12.68 41.58
N VAL A 584 1.19 -12.59 42.71
CA VAL A 584 1.51 -11.30 43.36
C VAL A 584 2.06 -10.35 42.31
N ALA A 585 1.49 -9.14 42.26
CA ALA A 585 1.98 -8.05 41.45
C ALA A 585 3.44 -7.74 41.83
N GLY A 586 4.38 -8.35 41.12
CA GLY A 586 5.78 -7.96 41.16
C GLY A 586 5.91 -6.52 40.66
N SER A 587 6.57 -5.70 41.47
CA SER A 587 6.92 -4.31 41.22
C SER A 587 7.75 -4.14 39.94
N ASN A 588 7.10 -3.98 38.80
CA ASN A 588 7.65 -3.34 37.61
C ASN A 588 6.49 -2.95 36.69
N SER A 589 6.57 -1.74 36.13
CA SER A 589 5.55 -1.03 35.34
C SER A 589 5.09 -1.70 34.03
N ASP A 590 5.41 -2.98 33.79
CA ASP A 590 5.32 -3.65 32.49
C ASP A 590 4.42 -4.90 32.49
N SER A 591 3.24 -4.82 33.11
CA SER A 591 2.27 -5.92 33.03
C SER A 591 1.64 -5.97 31.63
N LEU A 592 1.69 -7.12 30.96
CA LEU A 592 1.03 -7.37 29.66
C LEU A 592 -0.49 -7.42 29.74
N CYS A 593 -1.04 -7.38 30.96
CA CYS A 593 -2.44 -7.67 31.23
C CYS A 593 -3.09 -6.50 31.96
N GLU A 594 -4.29 -6.15 31.54
CA GLU A 594 -5.17 -5.19 32.19
C GLU A 594 -6.19 -5.97 33.02
N PRO A 595 -6.09 -5.94 34.38
CA PRO A 595 -6.99 -6.69 35.26
C PRO A 595 -8.32 -5.93 35.43
N TRP A 596 -9.26 -6.17 34.52
CA TRP A 596 -10.60 -5.60 34.59
C TRP A 596 -11.45 -6.36 35.61
N LYS A 597 -12.26 -5.62 36.36
CA LYS A 597 -13.21 -6.17 37.34
C LYS A 597 -14.61 -5.80 36.92
N CYS A 598 -15.44 -6.78 36.62
CA CYS A 598 -16.81 -6.57 36.16
C CYS A 598 -17.83 -6.92 37.25
N TYR A 599 -18.81 -6.04 37.42
CA TYR A 599 -19.81 -6.05 38.49
C TYR A 599 -21.20 -5.97 37.89
N LYS A 600 -22.17 -6.65 38.49
CA LYS A 600 -23.59 -6.49 38.15
C LYS A 600 -24.08 -5.09 38.53
N HIS A 601 -25.08 -4.60 37.81
CA HIS A 601 -25.62 -3.25 38.03
C HIS A 601 -26.16 -3.03 39.45
N GLU A 602 -26.63 -4.07 40.13
CA GLU A 602 -27.14 -4.00 41.51
C GLU A 602 -26.09 -3.57 42.54
N HIS A 603 -24.80 -3.72 42.20
CA HIS A 603 -23.67 -3.33 43.03
C HIS A 603 -23.07 -1.96 42.65
N VAL A 604 -23.68 -1.25 41.70
CA VAL A 604 -23.14 -0.01 41.14
C VAL A 604 -24.01 1.18 41.54
N GLN A 605 -23.38 2.19 42.14
CA GLN A 605 -24.04 3.42 42.60
C GLN A 605 -23.51 4.63 41.83
N LYS A 606 -24.39 5.46 41.27
CA LYS A 606 -24.01 6.72 40.61
C LYS A 606 -23.52 7.72 41.66
N VAL A 607 -22.43 8.42 41.37
CA VAL A 607 -21.91 9.49 42.23
C VAL A 607 -22.66 10.77 41.87
N ASN A 608 -23.30 11.40 42.86
CA ASN A 608 -23.99 12.67 42.68
C ASN A 608 -22.97 13.82 42.79
N ASN A 609 -22.48 14.30 41.65
CA ASN A 609 -21.63 15.48 41.57
C ASN A 609 -22.51 16.60 41.01
N GLY A 610 -23.02 17.48 41.87
CA GLY A 610 -24.13 18.40 41.57
C GLY A 610 -24.05 19.18 40.24
N GLU A 611 -25.23 19.52 39.69
CA GLU A 611 -25.61 20.42 38.56
C GLU A 611 -24.72 20.58 37.31
N ASP A 612 -23.64 19.82 37.17
CA ASP A 612 -22.59 20.09 36.18
C ASP A 612 -22.54 19.02 35.06
N ASP A 613 -23.67 18.40 34.78
CA ASP A 613 -23.82 17.28 33.83
C ASP A 613 -24.41 17.75 32.48
N ASP A 614 -23.56 18.35 31.63
CA ASP A 614 -23.73 18.34 30.15
C ASP A 614 -23.59 16.89 29.57
N ASP A 615 -23.66 15.86 30.42
CA ASP A 615 -23.51 14.44 30.07
C ASP A 615 -24.92 13.82 29.89
N ASP A 616 -25.61 14.23 28.81
CA ASP A 616 -26.99 13.87 28.44
C ASP A 616 -27.31 12.35 28.40
N ASP A 617 -26.32 11.47 28.41
CA ASP A 617 -26.53 10.02 28.33
C ASP A 617 -26.96 9.37 29.66
N ASP A 618 -26.77 10.05 30.79
CA ASP A 618 -26.98 9.51 32.15
C ASP A 618 -28.32 9.93 32.78
N VAL A 619 -29.23 10.48 31.94
CA VAL A 619 -30.56 10.98 32.32
C VAL A 619 -31.52 9.83 32.63
N ASP A 620 -31.32 8.64 32.05
CA ASP A 620 -32.07 7.43 32.38
C ASP A 620 -31.29 6.62 33.44
N GLY A 621 -31.85 6.52 34.65
CA GLY A 621 -31.26 5.79 35.80
C GLY A 621 -30.98 4.29 35.54
N ASN A 622 -31.24 3.80 34.32
CA ASN A 622 -30.98 2.44 33.87
C ASN A 622 -29.73 2.27 32.99
N TYR A 623 -28.89 3.28 32.74
CA TYR A 623 -27.72 3.17 31.83
C TYR A 623 -26.79 1.96 32.13
N VAL A 624 -26.35 1.83 33.39
CA VAL A 624 -25.48 0.71 33.81
C VAL A 624 -26.22 -0.62 33.78
N LYS A 625 -27.52 -0.61 34.10
CA LYS A 625 -28.38 -1.80 34.06
C LYS A 625 -28.54 -2.32 32.64
N ASN A 626 -28.93 -1.46 31.71
CA ASN A 626 -29.08 -1.76 30.29
C ASN A 626 -27.72 -2.11 29.64
N GLY A 627 -26.63 -1.56 30.17
CA GLY A 627 -25.26 -1.90 29.78
C GLY A 627 -24.72 -3.20 30.38
N GLY A 628 -25.51 -3.98 31.12
CA GLY A 628 -25.10 -5.28 31.66
C GLY A 628 -24.19 -5.23 32.89
N GLY A 629 -24.14 -4.10 33.59
CA GLY A 629 -23.25 -3.84 34.72
C GLY A 629 -22.08 -2.92 34.37
N LEU A 630 -21.07 -2.89 35.25
CA LEU A 630 -19.91 -2.00 35.14
C LEU A 630 -18.60 -2.77 35.26
N CYS A 631 -17.66 -2.51 34.36
CA CYS A 631 -16.29 -3.01 34.40
C CYS A 631 -15.32 -1.88 34.71
N ILE A 632 -14.40 -2.14 35.64
CA ILE A 632 -13.44 -1.15 36.17
C ILE A 632 -12.01 -1.65 35.97
N LEU A 633 -11.14 -0.77 35.47
CA LEU A 633 -9.69 -0.96 35.44
C LEU A 633 -9.01 0.10 36.30
N GLN A 634 -8.30 -0.33 37.34
CA GLN A 634 -7.53 0.56 38.18
C GLN A 634 -6.36 1.18 37.41
N ASN A 635 -6.20 2.50 37.49
CA ASN A 635 -5.11 3.18 36.81
C ASN A 635 -3.80 3.07 37.61
N LYS A 636 -2.86 2.28 37.09
CA LYS A 636 -1.56 2.06 37.73
C LYS A 636 -0.65 3.30 37.70
N ASN A 637 -0.81 4.17 36.69
CA ASN A 637 0.03 5.36 36.53
C ASN A 637 -0.18 6.40 37.64
N LYS A 638 -1.40 6.48 38.19
CA LYS A 638 -1.70 7.34 39.35
C LYS A 638 -1.03 6.82 40.63
N LYS A 639 -0.89 5.50 40.79
CA LYS A 639 -0.23 4.86 41.93
C LYS A 639 1.29 4.98 41.91
N GLU A 640 1.91 4.90 40.73
CA GLU A 640 3.37 4.86 40.60
C GLU A 640 4.03 6.23 40.39
N LYS A 641 3.34 7.20 39.75
CA LYS A 641 3.96 8.49 39.37
C LYS A 641 3.30 9.76 39.93
N LYS A 642 2.25 9.65 40.75
CA LYS A 642 1.43 10.81 41.20
C LYS A 642 1.12 11.78 40.04
N SER A 643 0.83 11.25 38.85
CA SER A 643 0.41 12.08 37.71
C SER A 643 -0.91 12.77 38.08
N GLU A 644 -0.89 14.09 38.29
CA GLU A 644 -2.08 14.86 38.67
C GLU A 644 -3.18 14.83 37.60
N ASN A 645 -2.85 14.44 36.37
CA ASN A 645 -3.71 14.59 35.20
C ASN A 645 -4.49 13.32 34.79
N ASP A 646 -4.18 12.16 35.35
CA ASP A 646 -4.80 10.89 34.94
C ASP A 646 -5.97 10.48 35.87
N PRO A 647 -7.02 9.79 35.36
CA PRO A 647 -8.13 9.31 36.18
C PRO A 647 -7.68 8.23 37.16
N GLU A 648 -8.42 8.05 38.27
CA GLU A 648 -8.14 6.98 39.26
C GLU A 648 -8.33 5.59 38.70
N GLU A 649 -9.37 5.45 37.90
CA GLU A 649 -9.79 4.21 37.29
C GLU A 649 -10.50 4.50 35.99
N PHE A 650 -10.48 3.53 35.09
CA PHE A 650 -11.28 3.55 33.87
C PHE A 650 -12.55 2.75 34.08
N GLN A 651 -13.69 3.33 33.72
CA GLN A 651 -15.01 2.75 33.89
C GLN A 651 -15.67 2.56 32.52
N LYS A 652 -16.27 1.39 32.33
CA LYS A 652 -17.05 1.00 31.15
C LYS A 652 -18.29 0.28 31.61
N THR A 653 -19.43 0.45 30.96
CA THR A 653 -20.50 -0.55 31.11
C THR A 653 -19.99 -1.91 30.59
N PHE A 654 -20.60 -3.02 31.01
CA PHE A 654 -20.18 -4.32 30.50
C PHE A 654 -20.33 -4.41 28.97
N ASN A 655 -21.38 -3.82 28.40
CA ASN A 655 -21.56 -3.73 26.95
C ASN A 655 -20.42 -2.94 26.26
N GLU A 656 -20.02 -1.79 26.82
CA GLU A 656 -18.87 -1.04 26.31
C GLU A 656 -17.55 -1.80 26.45
N PHE A 657 -17.37 -2.53 27.55
CA PHE A 657 -16.23 -3.42 27.78
C PHE A 657 -16.22 -4.58 26.78
N PHE A 658 -17.38 -5.15 26.47
CA PHE A 658 -17.54 -6.22 25.49
C PHE A 658 -17.09 -5.78 24.09
N TYR A 659 -17.56 -4.62 23.60
CA TYR A 659 -17.12 -4.10 22.31
C TYR A 659 -15.67 -3.60 22.31
N PHE A 660 -15.16 -3.11 23.44
CA PHE A 660 -13.72 -2.88 23.65
C PHE A 660 -12.92 -4.18 23.49
N TRP A 661 -13.47 -5.25 24.05
CA TRP A 661 -13.14 -6.66 23.84
C TRP A 661 -12.78 -6.97 22.40
N ILE A 662 -13.87 -6.95 21.63
CA ILE A 662 -13.95 -7.35 20.24
C ILE A 662 -13.05 -6.45 19.38
N GLY A 663 -13.14 -5.12 19.58
CA GLY A 663 -12.33 -4.15 18.87
C GLY A 663 -10.84 -4.45 18.98
N ARG A 664 -10.33 -4.75 20.19
CA ARG A 664 -8.92 -5.14 20.41
C ARG A 664 -8.59 -6.53 19.84
N PHE A 665 -9.48 -7.51 19.99
CA PHE A 665 -9.29 -8.85 19.43
C PHE A 665 -9.10 -8.83 17.91
N LEU A 666 -9.98 -8.12 17.19
CA LEU A 666 -9.87 -7.96 15.74
C LEU A 666 -8.55 -7.30 15.38
N ASN A 667 -8.25 -6.20 16.06
CA ASN A 667 -7.06 -5.41 15.91
C ASN A 667 -5.75 -6.20 16.07
N ASP A 668 -5.68 -7.07 17.08
CA ASP A 668 -4.54 -7.98 17.27
C ASP A 668 -4.48 -9.05 16.19
N SER A 669 -5.63 -9.56 15.75
CA SER A 669 -5.72 -10.53 14.63
C SER A 669 -5.13 -9.95 13.34
N MET A 670 -5.37 -8.65 13.07
CA MET A 670 -4.78 -7.90 11.95
C MET A 670 -3.25 -7.94 11.99
N TYR A 671 -2.70 -7.66 13.17
CA TYR A 671 -1.26 -7.64 13.38
C TYR A 671 -0.66 -9.03 13.21
N TRP A 672 -1.30 -10.04 13.80
CA TRP A 672 -0.90 -11.45 13.68
C TRP A 672 -0.87 -11.93 12.24
N ARG A 673 -1.90 -11.62 11.45
CA ARG A 673 -1.96 -11.94 10.02
C ARG A 673 -0.73 -11.43 9.27
N GLY A 674 -0.24 -10.23 9.57
CA GLY A 674 1.00 -9.71 9.01
C GLY A 674 2.25 -10.50 9.41
N LYS A 675 2.30 -11.01 10.65
CA LYS A 675 3.46 -11.73 11.19
C LYS A 675 3.53 -13.20 10.72
N VAL A 676 2.40 -13.91 10.71
CA VAL A 676 2.31 -15.33 10.29
C VAL A 676 2.03 -15.50 8.80
N GLY A 677 1.49 -14.49 8.12
CA GLY A 677 1.10 -14.58 6.71
C GLY A 677 2.25 -14.97 5.76
N GLY A 678 3.47 -14.52 6.05
CA GLY A 678 4.67 -14.94 5.29
C GLY A 678 5.00 -16.43 5.43
N CYS A 679 4.58 -17.06 6.52
CA CYS A 679 4.73 -18.50 6.75
C CYS A 679 3.63 -19.30 6.06
N LEU A 680 2.40 -18.77 6.02
CA LEU A 680 1.26 -19.39 5.33
C LEU A 680 1.40 -19.39 3.79
N LYS A 681 2.14 -18.42 3.23
CA LYS A 681 2.33 -18.26 1.77
C LYS A 681 3.49 -19.06 1.19
N ASN A 682 4.30 -19.71 2.03
CA ASN A 682 5.49 -20.43 1.57
C ASN A 682 5.13 -21.83 1.05
N LYS A 683 5.27 -22.06 -0.26
CA LYS A 683 4.99 -23.36 -0.92
C LYS A 683 6.10 -24.39 -0.74
N SER A 684 7.21 -24.05 -0.07
CA SER A 684 8.40 -24.91 0.00
C SER A 684 8.26 -26.15 0.90
N GLY A 685 7.13 -26.34 1.59
CA GLY A 685 6.89 -27.48 2.50
C GLY A 685 7.76 -27.52 3.78
N GLN A 686 8.89 -26.83 3.81
CA GLN A 686 9.83 -26.80 4.93
C GLN A 686 9.48 -25.72 5.96
N CYS A 687 9.13 -26.13 7.17
CA CYS A 687 8.88 -25.24 8.30
C CYS A 687 10.20 -24.65 8.81
N LYS A 688 10.46 -23.37 8.50
CA LYS A 688 11.60 -22.65 9.08
C LYS A 688 11.39 -22.46 10.58
N ASN A 689 12.43 -22.58 11.40
CA ASN A 689 12.36 -22.35 12.86
C ASN A 689 11.72 -20.99 13.22
N VAL A 690 11.94 -19.96 12.40
CA VAL A 690 11.30 -18.64 12.56
C VAL A 690 9.78 -18.71 12.40
N CYS A 691 9.29 -19.51 11.45
CA CYS A 691 7.86 -19.73 11.25
C CYS A 691 7.24 -20.55 12.37
N LYS A 692 7.92 -21.62 12.81
CA LYS A 692 7.50 -22.39 13.99
C LYS A 692 7.33 -21.47 15.22
N LYS A 693 8.35 -20.69 15.57
CA LYS A 693 8.27 -19.73 16.69
C LYS A 693 7.10 -18.75 16.58
N LYS A 694 6.84 -18.21 15.39
CA LYS A 694 5.73 -17.28 15.15
C LYS A 694 4.36 -17.97 15.29
N CYS A 695 4.20 -19.16 14.72
CA CYS A 695 2.98 -19.94 14.82
C CYS A 695 2.72 -20.39 16.27
N ASP A 696 3.74 -20.86 16.97
CA ASP A 696 3.65 -21.25 18.38
C ASP A 696 3.20 -20.07 19.25
N CYS A 697 3.77 -18.87 19.03
CA CYS A 697 3.34 -17.68 19.75
C CYS A 697 1.90 -17.26 19.37
N PHE A 698 1.52 -17.38 18.10
CA PHE A 698 0.13 -17.12 17.68
C PHE A 698 -0.85 -18.08 18.37
N LEU A 699 -0.52 -19.37 18.48
CA LEU A 699 -1.32 -20.34 19.22
C LEU A 699 -1.44 -20.00 20.71
N LYS A 700 -0.35 -19.53 21.34
CA LYS A 700 -0.40 -19.01 22.73
C LYS A 700 -1.38 -17.85 22.86
N TRP A 701 -1.32 -16.89 21.92
CA TRP A 701 -2.24 -15.75 21.90
C TRP A 701 -3.70 -16.19 21.75
N ILE A 702 -3.99 -17.12 20.83
CA ILE A 702 -5.34 -17.67 20.66
C ILE A 702 -5.85 -18.33 21.94
N LYS A 703 -5.01 -19.13 22.61
CA LYS A 703 -5.39 -19.76 23.89
C LYS A 703 -5.77 -18.72 24.94
N LYS A 704 -4.98 -17.64 25.06
CA LYS A 704 -5.29 -16.55 25.97
C LYS A 704 -6.62 -15.86 25.63
N LYS A 705 -6.87 -15.57 24.36
CA LYS A 705 -8.13 -14.95 23.92
C LYS A 705 -9.34 -15.87 24.17
N LYS A 706 -9.19 -17.18 24.09
CA LYS A 706 -10.24 -18.14 24.49
C LYS A 706 -10.54 -18.07 26.00
N GLU A 707 -9.54 -17.91 26.86
CA GLU A 707 -9.75 -17.75 28.31
C GLU A 707 -10.46 -16.44 28.65
N GLU A 708 -10.02 -15.33 28.06
CA GLU A 708 -10.67 -14.02 28.21
C GLU A 708 -12.14 -14.09 27.76
N TRP A 709 -12.40 -14.72 26.61
CA TRP A 709 -13.75 -14.92 26.09
C TRP A 709 -14.65 -15.72 27.02
N LYS A 710 -14.14 -16.80 27.65
CA LYS A 710 -14.90 -17.58 28.64
C LYS A 710 -15.39 -16.70 29.80
N LYS A 711 -14.51 -15.85 30.34
CA LYS A 711 -14.86 -14.92 31.44
C LYS A 711 -15.84 -13.83 31.01
N ILE A 712 -15.72 -13.35 29.77
CA ILE A 712 -16.70 -12.42 29.18
C ILE A 712 -18.08 -13.08 29.08
N VAL A 713 -18.14 -14.31 28.56
CA VAL A 713 -19.40 -15.07 28.46
C VAL A 713 -19.96 -15.39 29.84
N GLU A 714 -19.11 -15.72 30.83
CA GLU A 714 -19.52 -15.91 32.22
C GLU A 714 -20.26 -14.68 32.74
N HIS A 715 -19.69 -13.47 32.60
CA HIS A 715 -20.37 -12.22 33.02
C HIS A 715 -21.62 -11.95 32.19
N PHE A 716 -21.56 -12.18 30.87
CA PHE A 716 -22.73 -12.00 29.99
C PHE A 716 -23.94 -12.82 30.45
N ASN A 717 -23.70 -14.07 30.86
CA ASN A 717 -24.73 -14.98 31.35
C ASN A 717 -25.33 -14.56 32.70
N THR A 718 -24.72 -13.61 33.41
CA THR A 718 -25.26 -13.08 34.66
C THR A 718 -26.34 -12.01 34.47
N GLN A 719 -26.53 -11.51 33.24
CA GLN A 719 -27.48 -10.46 32.93
C GLN A 719 -28.92 -11.00 32.88
N ASN A 720 -29.91 -10.20 33.30
CA ASN A 720 -31.31 -10.55 33.11
C ASN A 720 -31.79 -10.04 31.74
N ILE A 721 -31.91 -10.95 30.77
CA ILE A 721 -32.29 -10.60 29.40
C ILE A 721 -33.78 -10.92 29.17
N SER A 722 -34.64 -9.98 29.55
CA SER A 722 -36.09 -10.03 29.31
C SER A 722 -36.53 -8.79 28.55
N GLY A 723 -37.40 -8.96 27.55
CA GLY A 723 -38.01 -7.86 26.79
C GLY A 723 -39.53 -8.00 26.75
N THR A 724 -40.24 -6.89 26.55
CA THR A 724 -41.69 -6.89 26.33
C THR A 724 -41.97 -6.93 24.83
N VAL A 725 -42.80 -7.89 24.39
CA VAL A 725 -43.23 -8.04 22.99
C VAL A 725 -44.75 -7.88 22.96
N GLY A 726 -45.23 -6.90 22.19
CA GLY A 726 -46.65 -6.59 22.12
C GLY A 726 -46.99 -5.39 21.25
N ASN A 727 -48.11 -5.44 20.53
CA ASN A 727 -48.67 -4.29 19.82
C ASN A 727 -49.78 -3.68 20.66
N GLY A 728 -49.48 -2.60 21.39
CA GLY A 728 -50.43 -1.73 22.08
C GLY A 728 -51.18 -2.36 23.26
N ASN A 729 -51.99 -3.38 23.02
CA ASN A 729 -52.98 -3.90 23.98
C ASN A 729 -52.68 -5.30 24.52
N ASP A 730 -51.59 -5.95 24.08
CA ASP A 730 -51.20 -7.27 24.57
C ASP A 730 -49.68 -7.32 24.71
N VAL A 731 -49.18 -7.13 25.93
CA VAL A 731 -47.76 -6.99 26.24
C VAL A 731 -47.29 -8.26 26.98
N GLY A 732 -46.61 -9.15 26.27
CA GLY A 732 -46.03 -10.37 26.83
C GLY A 732 -44.56 -10.18 27.21
N LEU A 733 -44.17 -10.65 28.40
CA LEU A 733 -42.76 -10.69 28.82
C LEU A 733 -42.05 -11.90 28.16
N MET A 734 -41.10 -11.64 27.27
CA MET A 734 -40.29 -12.66 26.61
C MET A 734 -38.90 -12.69 27.23
N VAL A 735 -38.53 -13.83 27.82
CA VAL A 735 -37.16 -14.08 28.33
C VAL A 735 -36.36 -14.74 27.22
N TRP A 736 -35.22 -14.14 26.86
CA TRP A 736 -34.35 -14.67 25.81
C TRP A 736 -33.23 -15.50 26.41
N ARG A 737 -32.86 -16.59 25.72
CA ARG A 737 -31.66 -17.34 26.07
C ARG A 737 -30.40 -16.53 25.75
N HIS A 738 -29.45 -16.48 26.69
CA HIS A 738 -28.20 -15.73 26.55
C HIS A 738 -27.39 -16.10 25.31
N ASP A 739 -27.34 -17.39 24.95
CA ASP A 739 -26.61 -17.85 23.76
C ASP A 739 -27.20 -17.31 22.45
N VAL A 740 -28.52 -17.12 22.40
CA VAL A 740 -29.21 -16.52 21.25
C VAL A 740 -28.90 -15.03 21.18
N VAL A 741 -29.01 -14.31 22.30
CA VAL A 741 -28.79 -12.86 22.35
C VAL A 741 -27.33 -12.53 22.04
N LEU A 742 -26.37 -13.25 22.61
CA LEU A 742 -24.95 -13.07 22.33
C LEU A 742 -24.64 -13.25 20.83
N LYS A 743 -25.31 -14.21 20.17
CA LYS A 743 -25.16 -14.46 18.74
C LYS A 743 -25.76 -13.35 17.86
N PHE A 744 -26.80 -12.66 18.33
CA PHE A 744 -27.35 -11.47 17.68
C PHE A 744 -26.48 -10.23 17.91
N VAL A 745 -26.07 -9.96 19.15
CA VAL A 745 -25.25 -8.80 19.54
C VAL A 745 -23.88 -8.79 18.86
N LEU A 746 -23.32 -9.98 18.60
CA LEU A 746 -22.06 -10.12 17.90
C LEU A 746 -22.10 -9.76 16.42
N ASP A 747 -23.28 -9.46 15.85
CA ASP A 747 -23.57 -9.25 14.41
C ASP A 747 -22.34 -9.46 13.53
N ILE A 748 -22.02 -10.74 13.36
CA ILE A 748 -20.73 -11.15 12.80
C ILE A 748 -20.64 -10.69 11.35
N ASP A 749 -21.78 -10.55 10.67
CA ASP A 749 -21.84 -10.06 9.30
C ASP A 749 -21.45 -8.58 9.24
N GLU A 750 -21.95 -7.72 10.13
CA GLU A 750 -21.54 -6.32 10.20
C GLU A 750 -20.05 -6.17 10.57
N LEU A 751 -19.62 -6.88 11.63
CA LEU A 751 -18.23 -6.87 12.09
C LEU A 751 -17.27 -7.35 10.98
N PHE A 752 -17.67 -8.38 10.24
CA PHE A 752 -16.90 -8.92 9.13
C PHE A 752 -16.94 -8.04 7.89
N ASN A 753 -18.08 -7.42 7.56
CA ASN A 753 -18.19 -6.45 6.47
C ASN A 753 -17.30 -5.23 6.74
N ASN A 754 -17.20 -4.78 7.98
CA ASN A 754 -16.30 -3.70 8.38
C ASN A 754 -14.83 -4.08 8.15
N ILE A 755 -14.43 -5.31 8.50
CA ILE A 755 -13.11 -5.86 8.15
C ILE A 755 -12.95 -5.89 6.63
N LYS A 756 -13.89 -6.50 5.90
CA LYS A 756 -13.83 -6.65 4.44
C LYS A 756 -13.71 -5.30 3.70
N SER A 757 -14.42 -4.27 4.17
CA SER A 757 -14.38 -2.92 3.59
C SER A 757 -12.99 -2.27 3.69
N GLY A 758 -12.29 -2.45 4.81
CA GLY A 758 -10.92 -1.94 4.97
C GLY A 758 -9.85 -2.78 4.25
N TYR A 759 -10.05 -4.10 4.16
CA TYR A 759 -9.04 -5.03 3.63
C TYR A 759 -9.14 -5.32 2.12
N GLY A 760 -10.29 -5.05 1.51
CA GLY A 760 -10.65 -5.55 0.19
C GLY A 760 -10.85 -7.07 0.19
N ASN A 761 -11.23 -7.62 -0.97
CA ASN A 761 -11.42 -9.05 -1.18
C ASN A 761 -10.07 -9.79 -1.27
N VAL A 762 -9.38 -9.94 -0.13
CA VAL A 762 -8.19 -10.81 -0.05
C VAL A 762 -8.63 -12.26 0.10
N LYS A 763 -7.93 -13.20 -0.54
CA LYS A 763 -8.26 -14.64 -0.61
C LYS A 763 -8.57 -15.29 0.75
N GLU A 764 -8.00 -14.76 1.82
CA GLU A 764 -8.23 -15.27 3.18
C GLU A 764 -9.55 -14.78 3.82
N THR A 765 -10.20 -13.75 3.28
CA THR A 765 -11.60 -13.40 3.64
C THR A 765 -12.59 -14.43 3.10
N GLU A 766 -12.25 -15.16 2.03
CA GLU A 766 -13.06 -16.26 1.49
C GLU A 766 -13.21 -17.41 2.50
N GLY A 767 -12.15 -17.72 3.26
CA GLY A 767 -12.20 -18.77 4.29
C GLY A 767 -13.14 -18.40 5.45
N ILE A 768 -13.20 -17.12 5.81
CA ILE A 768 -14.14 -16.64 6.83
C ILE A 768 -15.56 -16.60 6.26
N ASN A 769 -15.75 -16.11 5.02
CA ASN A 769 -17.04 -16.19 4.33
C ASN A 769 -17.58 -17.63 4.31
N LYS A 770 -16.72 -18.61 4.00
CA LYS A 770 -17.11 -20.02 4.00
C LYS A 770 -17.61 -20.50 5.36
N ILE A 771 -16.91 -20.16 6.44
CA ILE A 771 -17.34 -20.51 7.81
C ILE A 771 -18.66 -19.81 8.16
N LEU A 772 -18.82 -18.53 7.79
CA LEU A 772 -20.06 -17.78 8.03
C LEU A 772 -21.23 -18.33 7.23
N ASP A 773 -21.00 -18.72 5.98
CA ASP A 773 -22.00 -19.33 5.11
C ASP A 773 -22.38 -20.72 5.63
N GLU A 774 -21.42 -21.54 6.07
CA GLU A 774 -21.68 -22.82 6.74
C GLU A 774 -22.55 -22.62 8.00
N GLU A 775 -22.25 -21.63 8.83
CA GLU A 775 -23.06 -21.27 9.99
C GLU A 775 -24.46 -20.76 9.60
N LYS A 776 -24.60 -19.96 8.53
CA LYS A 776 -25.90 -19.51 8.00
C LYS A 776 -26.73 -20.68 7.50
N GLN A 777 -26.11 -21.65 6.82
CA GLN A 777 -26.80 -22.86 6.37
C GLN A 777 -27.26 -23.72 7.54
N LYS A 778 -26.42 -23.91 8.57
CA LYS A 778 -26.83 -24.57 9.83
C LYS A 778 -28.02 -23.87 10.50
N ARG A 779 -28.07 -22.52 10.50
CA ARG A 779 -29.20 -21.75 11.03
C ARG A 779 -30.48 -21.96 10.22
N LYS A 780 -30.39 -21.94 8.89
CA LYS A 780 -31.54 -22.21 8.01
C LYS A 780 -32.08 -23.63 8.20
N ALA A 781 -31.19 -24.60 8.38
CA ALA A 781 -31.55 -25.98 8.68
C ALA A 781 -32.23 -26.13 10.06
N ALA A 782 -31.72 -25.44 11.09
CA ALA A 782 -32.33 -25.45 12.43
C ALA A 782 -33.67 -24.70 12.49
N GLY A 783 -33.85 -23.63 11.71
CA GLY A 783 -35.10 -22.88 11.62
C GLY A 783 -36.20 -23.59 10.82
N ALA A 784 -35.83 -24.38 9.80
CA ALA A 784 -36.77 -25.19 9.03
C ALA A 784 -37.30 -26.41 9.80
N ALA A 785 -36.63 -26.83 10.87
CA ALA A 785 -37.03 -27.95 11.72
C ALA A 785 -37.96 -27.56 12.89
N GLY A 786 -38.23 -26.27 13.10
CA GLY A 786 -38.96 -25.74 14.26
C GLY A 786 -40.26 -25.01 13.90
N GLY A 787 -41.20 -25.71 13.26
CA GLY A 787 -42.60 -25.29 13.19
C GLY A 787 -43.41 -26.01 14.26
N GLY A 788 -43.71 -25.33 15.37
CA GLY A 788 -44.56 -25.85 16.45
C GLY A 788 -43.86 -25.88 17.81
N ALA A 789 -44.62 -25.53 18.84
CA ALA A 789 -44.18 -25.40 20.22
C ALA A 789 -43.51 -26.67 20.80
N ALA A 790 -42.58 -26.41 21.74
CA ALA A 790 -41.95 -27.33 22.69
C ALA A 790 -40.73 -28.16 22.21
N ALA A 791 -39.74 -28.20 23.12
CA ALA A 791 -38.52 -29.03 23.16
C ALA A 791 -37.33 -28.62 22.27
N LEU A 792 -36.31 -27.98 22.88
CA LEU A 792 -34.94 -27.91 22.35
C LEU A 792 -33.98 -28.60 23.33
N GLY A 793 -33.88 -29.92 23.20
CA GLY A 793 -32.83 -30.73 23.81
C GLY A 793 -31.74 -31.03 22.78
N GLY A 794 -30.48 -30.79 23.16
CA GLY A 794 -29.28 -31.43 22.61
C GLY A 794 -28.78 -30.95 21.24
N ILE A 795 -27.58 -30.36 21.22
CA ILE A 795 -26.34 -30.96 20.69
C ILE A 795 -25.30 -29.85 20.53
N CYS A 796 -24.25 -29.93 21.35
CA CYS A 796 -22.90 -29.47 21.05
C CYS A 796 -21.97 -30.50 21.69
N THR A 797 -21.43 -31.41 20.89
CA THR A 797 -20.23 -32.17 21.26
C THR A 797 -19.07 -31.68 20.41
N GLU A 798 -17.91 -31.67 21.05
CA GLU A 798 -16.61 -31.24 20.56
C GLU A 798 -16.23 -31.92 19.23
N ASP A 799 -15.72 -31.13 18.29
CA ASP A 799 -14.71 -31.50 17.29
C ASP A 799 -13.90 -30.25 16.89
#